data_AF-A0AAE9I0N2-F1
#
_entry.id   AF-A0AAE9I0N2-F1
#
_cell.length_a   1.000
_cell.length_b   1.000
_cell.length_c   1.000
_cell.angle_alpha   90.00
_cell.angle_beta   90.00
_cell.angle_gamma   90.00
#
_symmetry.space_group_name_H-M   'P 1'
#
loop_
_entity.id
_entity.type
_entity.pdbx_description
1 polymer ?
#
loop_
_entity_poly.entity_id
_entity_poly.type
_entity_poly.pdbx_seq_one_letter_code
_entity_poly.pdbx_strand_id
1 'polypeptide(L)'
;MGGVDLQGLARDYWHIGLVAVFLVIITIDFVVRFVGQSNKLSRELKQSLTALLAIRSNIKGDITELDEIGEKAMSGPALSHLWSEYRKTLHPQKRADEHGQILLVRWRSTALAESFFTEQAVVESRLKTEYFKHLPGILTGLGIIGTFLGLIKGLIHFDVSIDPAKAQEQLRGLVNSVGHAFFVSASAIGLAMLFTWIEKSLVTARCRQVEQLREVIDSLFQGGAGEEYLERLAISSENAATQSAQIKDALVADLKEILTTLATKQMEAQAQNVGQMSVDMGKVIAESLSGPMDAITKAVQGVSSNQGEAVNKMLTDVLASFASQMREMFGGQMAGMSELMVKASESMQATAIQFGQLAANMNAAGTNTVDAMGERLGKALEAMDARQAAMNAQMGAFVEQIKALVSESQTESSQKLKDTLTALGDQVAGVVEQLRKQAEQAAESQGERHMRFEQTTGQAIGSLSSQVEKLLAQSMETNKSLQNTVASLAQATDKAISGMNSGAETLYVAATDFAKAGQGVSETMQASVVATEAIKVASAQLTTSTDGARAIFADYAKTRDTFALMVAELERTFENAKRDASMTSEIIGRIETATQQLAIAQKQSEEYLQGVSEVLVKAHESFRENVERTLRDGNRQFQSELSSSVQLLSGAIKNLGDVVDDIPARR
;
A
#
# COMPACT_ATOMS: atom_id res chain seq x y z
N MET A 1 -30.38 90.27 -45.75
CA MET A 1 -29.83 89.11 -45.03
C MET A 1 -29.77 89.48 -43.56
N GLY A 2 -30.83 89.16 -42.81
CA GLY A 2 -30.94 89.50 -41.39
C GLY A 2 -29.90 88.72 -40.60
N GLY A 3 -29.08 89.42 -39.83
CA GLY A 3 -28.19 88.80 -38.86
C GLY A 3 -29.03 87.95 -37.91
N VAL A 4 -28.78 86.65 -37.92
CA VAL A 4 -29.36 85.72 -36.94
C VAL A 4 -28.95 86.24 -35.57
N ASP A 5 -29.93 86.69 -34.78
CA ASP A 5 -29.71 87.12 -33.41
C ASP A 5 -29.36 85.90 -32.54
N LEU A 6 -28.08 85.51 -32.63
CA LEU A 6 -27.48 84.37 -31.95
C LEU A 6 -27.62 84.49 -30.42
N GLN A 7 -27.73 85.71 -29.88
CA GLN A 7 -27.92 85.93 -28.44
C GLN A 7 -29.36 85.64 -28.00
N GLY A 8 -30.36 86.03 -28.80
CA GLY A 8 -31.77 85.70 -28.55
C GLY A 8 -32.05 84.19 -28.63
N LEU A 9 -31.54 83.54 -29.69
CA LEU A 9 -31.65 82.08 -29.88
C LEU A 9 -30.92 81.29 -28.77
N ALA A 10 -29.75 81.74 -28.33
CA ALA A 10 -29.01 81.09 -27.25
C ALA A 10 -29.74 81.20 -25.90
N ARG A 11 -30.37 82.34 -25.59
CA ARG A 11 -31.13 82.53 -24.36
C ARG A 11 -32.40 81.65 -24.34
N ASP A 12 -33.02 81.44 -25.50
CA ASP A 12 -34.23 80.63 -25.59
C ASP A 12 -34.00 79.12 -25.74
N TYR A 13 -32.87 78.66 -26.26
CA TYR A 13 -32.61 77.23 -26.47
C TYR A 13 -31.41 76.69 -25.68
N TRP A 14 -30.92 77.42 -24.67
CA TRP A 14 -29.76 77.04 -23.85
C TRP A 14 -29.81 75.61 -23.30
N HIS A 15 -30.98 75.15 -22.83
CA HIS A 15 -31.18 73.82 -22.24
C HIS A 15 -31.11 72.70 -23.29
N ILE A 16 -31.63 72.94 -24.49
CA ILE A 16 -31.49 72.01 -25.63
C ILE A 16 -30.03 72.01 -26.12
N GLY A 17 -29.40 73.19 -26.17
CA GLY A 17 -27.98 73.34 -26.48
C GLY A 17 -27.08 72.61 -25.48
N LEU A 18 -27.41 72.64 -24.19
CA LEU A 18 -26.68 71.92 -23.15
C LEU A 18 -26.76 70.40 -23.35
N VAL A 19 -27.96 69.86 -23.58
CA VAL A 19 -28.15 68.42 -23.89
C VAL A 19 -27.39 68.03 -25.15
N ALA A 20 -27.45 68.85 -26.20
CA ALA A 20 -26.71 68.62 -27.44
C ALA A 20 -25.18 68.63 -27.24
N VAL A 21 -24.66 69.54 -26.41
CA VAL A 21 -23.24 69.58 -26.04
C VAL A 21 -22.83 68.32 -25.29
N PHE A 22 -23.64 67.84 -24.34
CA PHE A 22 -23.36 66.56 -23.66
C PHE A 22 -23.38 65.38 -24.62
N LEU A 23 -24.33 65.32 -25.56
CA LEU A 23 -24.35 64.29 -26.61
C LEU A 23 -23.09 64.32 -27.48
N VAL A 24 -22.62 65.51 -27.86
CA VAL A 24 -21.38 65.68 -28.65
C VAL A 24 -20.16 65.25 -27.84
N ILE A 25 -20.06 65.63 -26.56
CA ILE A 25 -18.96 65.22 -25.67
C ILE A 25 -18.93 63.69 -25.53
N ILE A 26 -20.08 63.07 -25.26
CA ILE A 26 -20.18 61.60 -25.15
C ILE A 26 -19.82 60.92 -26.47
N THR A 27 -20.23 61.48 -27.60
CA THR A 27 -19.88 60.96 -28.93
C THR A 27 -18.38 61.04 -29.18
N ILE A 28 -17.74 62.15 -28.85
CA ILE A 28 -16.29 62.33 -28.99
C ILE A 28 -15.56 61.35 -28.05
N ASP A 29 -16.00 61.22 -26.80
CA ASP A 29 -15.41 60.26 -25.84
C ASP A 29 -15.51 58.82 -26.36
N PHE A 30 -16.66 58.41 -26.88
CA PHE A 30 -16.85 57.08 -27.50
C PHE A 30 -15.92 56.87 -28.70
N VAL A 31 -15.85 57.83 -29.62
CA VAL A 31 -15.00 57.69 -30.81
C VAL A 31 -13.50 57.66 -30.44
N VAL A 32 -13.05 58.55 -29.56
CA VAL A 32 -11.64 58.65 -29.19
C VAL A 32 -11.21 57.49 -28.31
N ARG A 33 -11.97 57.19 -27.25
CA ARG A 33 -11.58 56.19 -26.25
C ARG A 33 -11.97 54.78 -26.64
N PHE A 34 -13.17 54.54 -27.17
CA PHE A 34 -13.58 53.18 -27.50
C PHE A 34 -13.13 52.77 -28.91
N VAL A 35 -13.52 53.53 -29.94
CA VAL A 35 -13.18 53.18 -31.33
C VAL A 35 -11.67 53.32 -31.59
N GLY A 36 -11.04 54.37 -31.04
CA GLY A 36 -9.59 54.56 -31.12
C GLY A 36 -8.79 53.41 -30.50
N GLN A 37 -9.15 52.98 -29.29
CA GLN A 37 -8.47 51.86 -28.62
C GLN A 37 -8.77 50.52 -29.30
N SER A 38 -9.99 50.30 -29.79
CA SER A 38 -10.34 49.10 -30.57
C SER A 38 -9.50 48.97 -31.83
N ASN A 39 -9.30 50.07 -32.55
CA ASN A 39 -8.46 50.09 -33.75
C ASN A 39 -6.98 49.91 -33.43
N LYS A 40 -6.50 50.42 -32.29
CA LYS A 40 -5.13 50.17 -31.84
C LYS A 40 -4.91 48.68 -31.53
N LEU A 41 -5.80 48.08 -30.75
CA LEU A 41 -5.78 46.65 -30.44
C LEU A 41 -5.91 45.79 -31.72
N SER A 42 -6.77 46.22 -32.66
CA SER A 42 -6.87 45.58 -33.98
C SER A 42 -5.55 45.53 -34.73
N ARG A 43 -4.79 46.61 -34.69
CA ARG A 43 -3.53 46.72 -35.42
C ARG A 43 -2.48 45.85 -34.76
N GLU A 44 -2.40 45.89 -33.43
CA GLU A 44 -1.51 45.04 -32.62
C GLU A 44 -1.78 43.55 -32.87
N LEU A 45 -3.04 43.11 -32.79
CA LEU A 45 -3.41 41.70 -33.06
C LEU A 45 -3.14 41.28 -34.51
N LYS A 46 -3.41 42.14 -35.50
CA LYS A 46 -3.10 41.83 -36.92
C LYS A 46 -1.60 41.72 -37.17
N GLN A 47 -0.80 42.62 -36.59
CA GLN A 47 0.65 42.58 -36.69
C GLN A 47 1.19 41.29 -36.06
N SER A 48 0.71 40.96 -34.86
CA SER A 48 1.08 39.73 -34.13
C SER A 48 0.74 38.48 -34.93
N LEU A 49 -0.48 38.41 -35.48
CA LEU A 49 -0.94 37.29 -36.31
C LEU A 49 -0.11 37.15 -37.59
N THR A 50 0.21 38.26 -38.26
CA THR A 50 1.02 38.24 -39.48
C THR A 50 2.45 37.79 -39.19
N ALA A 51 3.03 38.24 -38.08
CA ALA A 51 4.34 37.81 -37.62
C ALA A 51 4.36 36.32 -37.26
N LEU A 52 3.36 35.83 -36.51
CA LEU A 52 3.24 34.40 -36.20
C LEU A 52 3.10 33.53 -37.45
N LEU A 53 2.31 33.96 -38.43
CA LEU A 53 2.15 33.22 -39.69
C LEU A 53 3.44 33.23 -40.52
N ALA A 54 4.18 34.35 -40.52
CA ALA A 54 5.48 34.42 -41.18
C ALA A 54 6.50 33.48 -40.52
N ILE A 55 6.57 33.47 -39.18
CA ILE A 55 7.40 32.54 -38.41
C ILE A 55 6.99 31.10 -38.75
N ARG A 56 5.70 30.78 -38.69
CA ARG A 56 5.16 29.45 -39.05
C ARG A 56 5.62 28.99 -40.44
N SER A 57 5.60 29.88 -41.43
CA SER A 57 6.01 29.55 -42.81
C SER A 57 7.52 29.35 -42.98
N ASN A 58 8.34 29.93 -42.10
CA ASN A 58 9.79 29.86 -42.14
C ASN A 58 10.36 28.68 -41.32
N ILE A 59 9.54 28.00 -40.53
CA ILE A 59 9.93 26.80 -39.79
C ILE A 59 10.21 25.66 -40.81
N LYS A 60 11.49 25.49 -41.18
CA LYS A 60 11.99 24.37 -42.01
C LYS A 60 12.33 23.10 -41.21
N GLY A 61 12.15 23.15 -39.90
CA GLY A 61 12.41 22.07 -38.96
C GLY A 61 11.41 22.08 -37.82
N ASP A 62 11.83 21.71 -36.63
CA ASP A 62 10.95 21.46 -35.49
C ASP A 62 11.18 22.36 -34.28
N ILE A 63 12.19 23.21 -34.40
CA ILE A 63 12.63 24.08 -33.33
C ILE A 63 12.09 25.47 -33.64
N THR A 64 11.06 25.84 -32.90
CA THR A 64 10.53 27.21 -32.90
C THR A 64 11.36 28.07 -31.95
N GLU A 65 11.98 29.14 -32.44
CA GLU A 65 12.71 30.09 -31.59
C GLU A 65 11.71 30.94 -30.78
N LEU A 66 11.59 30.64 -29.49
CA LEU A 66 10.65 31.30 -28.57
C LEU A 66 10.94 32.80 -28.39
N ASP A 67 12.22 33.18 -28.48
CA ASP A 67 12.65 34.57 -28.38
C ASP A 67 12.25 35.36 -29.64
N GLU A 68 12.27 34.73 -30.83
CA GLU A 68 11.80 35.36 -32.07
C GLU A 68 10.28 35.65 -32.02
N ILE A 69 9.49 34.73 -31.46
CA ILE A 69 8.04 34.96 -31.25
C ILE A 69 7.83 36.10 -30.24
N GLY A 70 8.59 36.12 -29.14
CA GLY A 70 8.51 37.18 -28.14
C GLY A 70 8.82 38.57 -28.69
N GLU A 71 9.90 38.68 -29.47
CA GLU A 71 10.37 39.96 -30.00
C GLU A 71 9.62 40.43 -31.25
N LYS A 72 9.27 39.53 -32.17
CA LYS A 72 8.65 39.91 -33.46
C LYS A 72 7.13 39.83 -33.45
N ALA A 73 6.56 38.84 -32.77
CA ALA A 73 5.12 38.61 -32.80
C ALA A 73 4.39 39.10 -31.55
N MET A 74 5.03 39.11 -30.38
CA MET A 74 4.39 39.46 -29.10
C MET A 74 4.96 40.72 -28.45
N SER A 75 5.55 41.63 -29.25
CA SER A 75 6.14 42.89 -28.78
C SER A 75 5.13 43.92 -28.26
N GLY A 76 3.85 43.68 -28.45
CA GLY A 76 2.77 44.53 -27.98
C GLY A 76 2.67 44.57 -26.45
N PRO A 77 2.36 45.73 -25.83
CA PRO A 77 2.21 45.83 -24.38
C PRO A 77 0.99 45.05 -23.84
N ALA A 78 0.04 44.62 -24.70
CA ALA A 78 -1.04 43.74 -24.29
C ALA A 78 -0.66 42.26 -24.32
N LEU A 79 0.26 41.87 -25.21
CA LEU A 79 0.56 40.46 -25.50
C LEU A 79 1.89 39.99 -24.91
N SER A 80 2.87 40.88 -24.71
CA SER A 80 4.21 40.55 -24.20
C SER A 80 4.19 39.84 -22.84
N HIS A 81 3.43 40.37 -21.87
CA HIS A 81 3.30 39.75 -20.55
C HIS A 81 2.60 38.39 -20.66
N LEU A 82 1.49 38.31 -21.41
CA LEU A 82 0.74 37.05 -21.59
C LEU A 82 1.60 35.98 -22.29
N TRP A 83 2.40 36.37 -23.27
CA TRP A 83 3.38 35.52 -23.92
C TRP A 83 4.48 35.07 -22.95
N SER A 84 4.97 35.95 -22.08
CA SER A 84 5.99 35.58 -21.10
C SER A 84 5.49 34.54 -20.11
N GLU A 85 4.21 34.58 -19.72
CA GLU A 85 3.59 33.56 -18.87
C GLU A 85 3.33 32.27 -19.64
N TYR A 86 2.79 32.35 -20.87
CA TYR A 86 2.59 31.18 -21.73
C TYR A 86 3.91 30.47 -22.05
N ARG A 87 4.98 31.22 -22.31
CA ARG A 87 6.32 30.67 -22.58
C ARG A 87 6.81 29.76 -21.45
N LYS A 88 6.45 30.02 -20.20
CA LYS A 88 6.85 29.20 -19.05
C LYS A 88 6.21 27.81 -19.07
N THR A 89 5.08 27.63 -19.76
CA THR A 89 4.41 26.34 -19.88
C THR A 89 4.93 25.49 -21.04
N LEU A 90 5.76 26.06 -21.91
CA LEU A 90 6.34 25.36 -23.04
C LEU A 90 7.49 24.46 -22.57
N HIS A 91 7.33 23.16 -22.79
CA HIS A 91 8.29 22.16 -22.37
C HIS A 91 9.32 21.87 -23.48
N PRO A 92 10.63 21.92 -23.18
CA PRO A 92 11.68 21.56 -24.13
C PRO A 92 11.80 20.04 -24.27
N GLN A 93 11.46 19.47 -25.43
CA GLN A 93 11.71 18.05 -25.72
C GLN A 93 13.14 17.88 -26.23
N LYS A 94 13.97 17.18 -25.45
CA LYS A 94 15.36 16.91 -25.81
C LYS A 94 15.55 15.43 -26.17
N ARG A 95 16.31 15.14 -27.23
CA ARG A 95 16.69 13.79 -27.65
C ARG A 95 18.22 13.72 -27.69
N ALA A 96 18.77 12.60 -27.22
CA ALA A 96 20.19 12.32 -27.39
C ALA A 96 20.46 11.96 -28.86
N ASP A 97 21.42 12.63 -29.47
CA ASP A 97 21.94 12.28 -30.80
C ASP A 97 22.76 10.98 -30.74
N GLU A 98 23.17 10.42 -31.88
CA GLU A 98 23.98 9.18 -31.97
C GLU A 98 25.30 9.25 -31.16
N HIS A 99 25.77 10.45 -30.85
CA HIS A 99 26.96 10.73 -30.05
C HIS A 99 26.67 11.01 -28.56
N GLY A 100 25.43 10.79 -28.10
CA GLY A 100 25.02 10.98 -26.70
C GLY A 100 24.82 12.44 -26.28
N GLN A 101 24.87 13.40 -27.20
CA GLN A 101 24.60 14.81 -26.91
C GLN A 101 23.10 15.08 -26.87
N ILE A 102 22.63 15.70 -25.78
CA ILE A 102 21.22 16.06 -25.58
C ILE A 102 20.91 17.31 -26.40
N LEU A 103 20.30 17.14 -27.57
CA LEU A 103 19.86 18.23 -28.44
C LEU A 103 18.36 18.51 -28.25
N LEU A 104 17.98 19.79 -28.26
CA LEU A 104 16.58 20.21 -28.26
C LEU A 104 15.97 19.89 -29.63
N VAL A 105 14.88 19.12 -29.66
CA VAL A 105 14.23 18.71 -30.90
C VAL A 105 13.00 19.56 -31.18
N ARG A 106 12.13 19.76 -30.17
CA ARG A 106 10.86 20.49 -30.29
C ARG A 106 10.48 21.17 -28.98
N TRP A 107 9.67 22.21 -29.09
CA TRP A 107 8.90 22.74 -27.95
C TRP A 107 7.49 22.15 -27.98
N ARG A 108 6.99 21.70 -26.83
CA ARG A 108 5.63 21.18 -26.69
C ARG A 108 4.82 22.01 -25.71
N SER A 109 3.53 22.13 -26.00
CA SER A 109 2.62 22.81 -25.11
C SER A 109 2.12 21.88 -24.01
N THR A 110 2.13 22.35 -22.76
CA THR A 110 1.48 21.69 -21.62
C THR A 110 0.16 22.35 -21.23
N ALA A 111 -0.18 23.51 -21.82
CA ALA A 111 -1.39 24.27 -21.55
C ALA A 111 -1.90 24.98 -22.80
N LEU A 112 -3.22 25.03 -23.00
CA LEU A 112 -3.83 25.69 -24.16
C LEU A 112 -3.60 27.21 -24.14
N ALA A 113 -3.36 27.83 -25.30
CA ALA A 113 -3.17 29.27 -25.41
C ALA A 113 -4.38 30.06 -24.86
N GLU A 114 -5.60 29.51 -24.95
CA GLU A 114 -6.82 30.11 -24.40
C GLU A 114 -6.71 30.44 -22.91
N SER A 115 -5.99 29.62 -22.13
CA SER A 115 -5.84 29.82 -20.67
C SER A 115 -5.07 31.09 -20.32
N PHE A 116 -4.20 31.57 -21.20
CA PHE A 116 -3.41 32.78 -21.00
C PHE A 116 -3.93 33.96 -21.82
N PHE A 117 -4.33 33.73 -23.07
CA PHE A 117 -4.82 34.76 -23.97
C PHE A 117 -6.34 34.92 -23.86
N THR A 118 -6.89 35.10 -22.67
CA THR A 118 -8.34 35.18 -22.45
C THR A 118 -8.97 36.42 -23.09
N GLU A 119 -10.25 36.36 -23.46
CA GLU A 119 -10.97 37.51 -24.05
C GLU A 119 -11.04 38.66 -23.04
N GLN A 120 -11.16 38.34 -21.76
CA GLN A 120 -11.19 39.30 -20.67
C GLN A 120 -9.87 40.08 -20.56
N ALA A 121 -8.73 39.38 -20.60
CA ALA A 121 -7.42 40.01 -20.47
C ALA A 121 -7.04 40.84 -21.70
N VAL A 122 -7.34 40.34 -22.91
CA VAL A 122 -6.90 40.98 -24.16
C VAL A 122 -7.89 42.03 -24.65
N VAL A 123 -9.20 41.77 -24.55
CA VAL A 123 -10.26 42.61 -25.12
C VAL A 123 -10.94 43.46 -24.05
N GLU A 124 -11.52 42.86 -23.02
CA GLU A 124 -12.38 43.59 -22.06
C GLU A 124 -11.61 44.60 -21.20
N SER A 125 -10.45 44.20 -20.65
CA SER A 125 -9.60 45.05 -19.81
C SER A 125 -9.14 46.33 -20.56
N ARG A 126 -8.83 46.21 -21.85
CA ARG A 126 -8.31 47.32 -22.67
C ARG A 126 -9.41 48.21 -23.23
N LEU A 127 -10.53 47.63 -23.64
CA LEU A 127 -11.66 48.37 -24.21
C LEU A 127 -12.57 48.98 -23.12
N LYS A 128 -12.37 48.62 -21.85
CA LYS A 128 -13.24 49.04 -20.73
C LYS A 128 -14.71 48.79 -21.07
N THR A 129 -15.00 47.60 -21.61
CA THR A 129 -16.32 47.25 -22.16
C THR A 129 -17.44 47.47 -21.15
N GLU A 130 -17.17 47.27 -19.86
CA GLU A 130 -18.12 47.53 -18.77
C GLU A 130 -18.65 48.97 -18.72
N TYR A 131 -17.80 49.98 -18.91
CA TYR A 131 -18.23 51.38 -18.94
C TYR A 131 -19.13 51.67 -20.15
N PHE A 132 -18.73 51.19 -21.33
CA PHE A 132 -19.45 51.46 -22.57
C PHE A 132 -20.76 50.67 -22.70
N LYS A 133 -20.91 49.53 -22.00
CA LYS A 133 -22.18 48.80 -21.90
C LYS A 133 -23.32 49.64 -21.31
N HIS A 134 -23.02 50.61 -20.45
CA HIS A 134 -24.01 51.51 -19.87
C HIS A 134 -24.28 52.78 -20.69
N LEU A 135 -23.44 53.08 -21.68
CA LEU A 135 -23.52 54.30 -22.47
C LEU A 135 -24.84 54.47 -23.23
N PRO A 136 -25.44 53.43 -23.84
CA PRO A 136 -26.74 53.54 -24.48
C PRO A 136 -27.84 53.96 -23.50
N GLY A 137 -27.81 53.46 -22.26
CA GLY A 137 -28.75 53.84 -21.20
C GLY A 137 -28.61 55.30 -20.76
N ILE A 138 -27.37 55.80 -20.71
CA ILE A 138 -27.08 57.22 -20.40
C ILE A 138 -27.61 58.12 -21.53
N LEU A 139 -27.40 57.74 -22.79
CA LEU A 139 -27.87 58.49 -23.95
C LEU A 139 -29.40 58.53 -24.05
N THR A 140 -30.08 57.41 -23.83
CA THR A 140 -31.55 57.38 -23.81
C THR A 140 -32.11 58.19 -22.63
N GLY A 141 -31.51 58.08 -21.45
CA GLY A 141 -31.88 58.90 -20.28
C GLY A 141 -31.70 60.40 -20.55
N LEU A 142 -30.59 60.79 -21.17
CA LEU A 142 -30.33 62.18 -21.55
C LEU A 142 -31.33 62.68 -22.60
N GLY A 143 -31.71 61.83 -23.56
CA GLY A 143 -32.77 62.11 -24.53
C GLY A 143 -34.13 62.36 -23.86
N ILE A 144 -34.51 61.50 -22.91
CA ILE A 144 -35.75 61.63 -22.12
C ILE A 144 -35.76 62.94 -21.33
N ILE A 145 -34.67 63.24 -20.61
CA ILE A 145 -34.51 64.50 -19.86
C ILE A 145 -34.63 65.72 -20.80
N GLY A 146 -34.01 65.66 -21.98
CA GLY A 146 -34.11 66.71 -23.00
C GLY A 146 -35.55 66.97 -23.45
N THR A 147 -36.32 65.92 -23.72
CA THR A 147 -37.76 66.03 -24.03
C THR A 147 -38.57 66.64 -22.88
N PHE A 148 -38.36 66.17 -21.64
CA PHE A 148 -39.08 66.70 -20.49
C PHE A 148 -38.77 68.18 -20.22
N LEU A 149 -37.50 68.60 -20.33
CA LEU A 149 -37.13 70.01 -20.19
C LEU A 149 -37.76 70.88 -21.29
N GLY A 150 -37.82 70.39 -22.53
CA GLY A 150 -38.47 71.08 -23.63
C GLY A 150 -39.99 71.23 -23.45
N LEU A 151 -40.65 70.20 -22.89
CA LEU A 151 -42.07 70.26 -22.52
C LEU A 151 -42.33 71.24 -21.37
N ILE A 152 -41.53 71.18 -20.30
CA ILE A 152 -41.65 72.07 -19.14
C ILE A 152 -41.49 73.53 -19.57
N LYS A 153 -40.49 73.87 -20.39
CA LYS A 153 -40.32 75.25 -20.87
C LYS A 153 -41.48 75.69 -21.76
N GLY A 154 -41.93 74.81 -22.67
CA GLY A 154 -43.08 75.09 -23.53
C GLY A 154 -44.33 75.44 -22.72
N LEU A 155 -44.59 74.70 -21.64
CA LEU A 155 -45.72 74.93 -20.73
C LEU A 155 -45.58 76.19 -19.87
N ILE A 156 -44.36 76.55 -19.43
CA ILE A 156 -44.12 77.77 -18.64
C ILE A 156 -44.39 79.05 -19.45
N HIS A 157 -44.17 79.03 -20.76
CA HIS A 157 -44.45 80.17 -21.66
C HIS A 157 -45.91 80.19 -22.18
N PHE A 158 -46.73 79.22 -21.78
CA PHE A 158 -48.12 79.13 -22.20
C PHE A 158 -49.02 79.90 -21.21
N ASP A 159 -49.41 81.11 -21.58
CA ASP A 159 -50.30 81.96 -20.78
C ASP A 159 -51.69 82.03 -21.44
N VAL A 160 -52.75 81.70 -20.69
CA VAL A 160 -54.11 81.60 -21.23
C VAL A 160 -54.70 83.00 -21.41
N SER A 161 -54.35 83.65 -22.51
CA SER A 161 -54.95 84.93 -22.91
C SER A 161 -56.33 84.74 -23.55
N ILE A 162 -57.28 85.62 -23.21
CA ILE A 162 -58.69 85.61 -23.65
C ILE A 162 -58.86 85.92 -25.17
N ASP A 163 -57.77 86.28 -25.86
CA ASP A 163 -57.74 86.72 -27.25
C ASP A 163 -57.38 85.55 -28.21
N PRO A 164 -58.29 85.12 -29.11
CA PRO A 164 -58.12 83.91 -29.94
C PRO A 164 -56.86 83.94 -30.83
N ALA A 165 -56.46 85.11 -31.32
CA ALA A 165 -55.30 85.26 -32.20
C ALA A 165 -53.97 85.04 -31.46
N LYS A 166 -53.87 85.50 -30.20
CA LYS A 166 -52.68 85.33 -29.36
C LYS A 166 -52.54 83.89 -28.86
N ALA A 167 -53.65 83.25 -28.54
CA ALA A 167 -53.67 81.83 -28.16
C ALA A 167 -53.16 80.93 -29.29
N GLN A 168 -53.49 81.24 -30.56
CA GLN A 168 -53.01 80.46 -31.72
C GLN A 168 -51.50 80.61 -31.94
N GLU A 169 -50.93 81.80 -31.73
CA GLU A 169 -49.50 82.05 -31.83
C GLU A 169 -48.70 81.35 -30.71
N GLN A 170 -49.22 81.37 -29.48
CA GLN A 170 -48.64 80.65 -28.35
C GLN A 170 -48.74 79.13 -28.49
N LEU A 171 -49.85 78.60 -29.01
CA LEU A 171 -49.99 77.17 -29.35
C LEU A 171 -48.95 76.75 -30.40
N ARG A 172 -48.72 77.58 -31.42
CA ARG A 172 -47.69 77.32 -32.44
C ARG A 172 -46.28 77.34 -31.85
N GLY A 173 -46.00 78.24 -30.91
CA GLY A 173 -44.75 78.28 -30.15
C GLY A 173 -44.53 77.05 -29.27
N LEU A 174 -45.59 76.60 -28.57
CA LEU A 174 -45.58 75.38 -27.77
C LEU A 174 -45.27 74.16 -28.65
N VAL A 175 -46.02 73.97 -29.75
CA VAL A 175 -45.83 72.82 -30.66
C VAL A 175 -44.42 72.81 -31.27
N ASN A 176 -43.87 73.96 -31.64
CA ASN A 176 -42.49 74.03 -32.14
C ASN A 176 -41.45 73.71 -31.07
N SER A 177 -41.61 74.20 -29.83
CA SER A 177 -40.71 73.88 -28.70
C SER A 177 -40.71 72.39 -28.38
N VAL A 178 -41.91 71.79 -28.34
CA VAL A 178 -42.08 70.35 -28.15
C VAL A 178 -41.46 69.56 -29.31
N GLY A 179 -41.68 69.99 -30.55
CA GLY A 179 -41.10 69.38 -31.75
C GLY A 179 -39.58 69.35 -31.74
N HIS A 180 -38.91 70.47 -31.39
CA HIS A 180 -37.45 70.51 -31.28
C HIS A 180 -36.91 69.56 -30.20
N ALA A 181 -37.60 69.44 -29.07
CA ALA A 181 -37.23 68.52 -28.00
C ALA A 181 -37.34 67.04 -28.44
N PHE A 182 -38.37 66.69 -29.22
CA PHE A 182 -38.52 65.37 -29.81
C PHE A 182 -37.38 65.00 -30.77
N PHE A 183 -36.91 65.94 -31.60
CA PHE A 183 -35.76 65.71 -32.49
C PHE A 183 -34.47 65.41 -31.73
N VAL A 184 -34.24 66.07 -30.59
CA VAL A 184 -33.06 65.80 -29.75
C VAL A 184 -33.14 64.42 -29.11
N SER A 185 -34.31 64.00 -28.62
CA SER A 185 -34.51 62.65 -28.08
C SER A 185 -34.38 61.56 -29.16
N ALA A 186 -34.96 61.78 -30.35
CA ALA A 186 -34.80 60.87 -31.48
C ALA A 186 -33.32 60.72 -31.90
N SER A 187 -32.56 61.83 -31.88
CA SER A 187 -31.11 61.81 -32.15
C SER A 187 -30.33 61.05 -31.07
N ALA A 188 -30.68 61.24 -29.79
CA ALA A 188 -30.05 60.52 -28.68
C ALA A 188 -30.31 59.01 -28.72
N ILE A 189 -31.53 58.59 -29.03
CA ILE A 189 -31.91 57.18 -29.21
C ILE A 189 -31.20 56.59 -30.44
N GLY A 190 -31.17 57.33 -31.55
CA GLY A 190 -30.45 56.91 -32.76
C GLY A 190 -28.95 56.71 -32.51
N LEU A 191 -28.32 57.64 -31.77
CA LEU A 191 -26.92 57.51 -31.34
C LEU A 191 -26.71 56.33 -30.38
N ALA A 192 -27.63 56.09 -29.45
CA ALA A 192 -27.55 54.95 -28.53
C ALA A 192 -27.58 53.61 -29.27
N MET A 193 -28.47 53.47 -30.26
CA MET A 193 -28.54 52.28 -31.11
C MET A 193 -27.28 52.13 -31.96
N LEU A 194 -26.81 53.22 -32.57
CA LEU A 194 -25.59 53.22 -33.37
C LEU A 194 -24.37 52.82 -32.55
N PHE A 195 -24.21 53.37 -31.35
CA PHE A 195 -23.07 53.04 -30.47
C PHE A 195 -23.13 51.60 -30.00
N THR A 196 -24.31 51.09 -29.65
CA THR A 196 -24.48 49.67 -29.29
C THR A 196 -24.07 48.75 -30.44
N TRP A 197 -24.49 49.08 -31.66
CA TRP A 197 -24.14 48.29 -32.85
C TRP A 197 -22.63 48.33 -33.13
N ILE A 198 -22.01 49.51 -33.08
CA ILE A 198 -20.55 49.68 -33.24
C ILE A 198 -19.79 48.93 -32.15
N GLU A 199 -20.21 49.08 -30.88
CA GLU A 199 -19.61 48.42 -29.73
C GLU A 199 -19.60 46.90 -29.89
N LYS A 200 -20.77 46.30 -30.11
CA LYS A 200 -20.91 44.85 -30.27
C LYS A 200 -20.16 44.32 -31.48
N SER A 201 -20.20 45.04 -32.61
CA SER A 201 -19.47 44.66 -33.82
C SER A 201 -17.96 44.66 -33.60
N LEU A 202 -17.42 45.73 -32.98
CA LEU A 202 -15.99 45.86 -32.72
C LEU A 202 -15.48 44.85 -31.69
N VAL A 203 -16.21 44.62 -30.60
CA VAL A 203 -15.86 43.61 -29.57
C VAL A 203 -15.85 42.22 -30.19
N THR A 204 -16.90 41.85 -30.91
CA THR A 204 -16.99 40.53 -31.58
C THR A 204 -15.85 40.33 -32.58
N ALA A 205 -15.50 41.38 -33.34
CA ALA A 205 -14.38 41.33 -34.26
C ALA A 205 -13.03 41.16 -33.54
N ARG A 206 -12.85 41.76 -32.36
CA ARG A 206 -11.63 41.58 -31.56
C ARG A 206 -11.55 40.18 -30.95
N CYS A 207 -12.64 39.66 -30.38
CA CYS A 207 -12.68 38.29 -29.86
C CYS A 207 -12.31 37.28 -30.94
N ARG A 208 -12.85 37.43 -32.17
CA ARG A 208 -12.47 36.58 -33.32
C ARG A 208 -10.98 36.64 -33.66
N GLN A 209 -10.34 37.82 -33.54
CA GLN A 209 -8.90 37.92 -33.78
C GLN A 209 -8.06 37.29 -32.68
N VAL A 210 -8.51 37.40 -31.43
CA VAL A 210 -7.86 36.72 -30.31
C VAL A 210 -7.98 35.21 -30.48
N GLU A 211 -9.13 34.72 -30.94
CA GLU A 211 -9.32 33.30 -31.25
C GLU A 211 -8.39 32.82 -32.37
N GLN A 212 -8.30 33.57 -33.48
CA GLN A 212 -7.34 33.27 -34.55
C GLN A 212 -5.90 33.28 -34.05
N LEU A 213 -5.56 34.20 -33.14
CA LEU A 213 -4.24 34.26 -32.53
C LEU A 213 -3.96 32.99 -31.71
N ARG A 214 -4.92 32.55 -30.87
CA ARG A 214 -4.82 31.33 -30.07
C ARG A 214 -4.64 30.10 -30.94
N GLU A 215 -5.48 29.95 -31.97
CA GLU A 215 -5.42 28.81 -32.90
C GLU A 215 -4.05 28.74 -33.60
N VAL A 216 -3.51 29.88 -34.02
CA VAL A 216 -2.17 29.91 -34.62
C VAL A 216 -1.09 29.57 -33.59
N ILE A 217 -1.17 30.08 -32.36
CA ILE A 217 -0.23 29.74 -31.28
C ILE A 217 -0.27 28.24 -30.95
N ASP A 218 -1.45 27.68 -30.73
CA ASP A 218 -1.61 26.26 -30.43
C ASP A 218 -1.18 25.37 -31.61
N SER A 219 -1.34 25.84 -32.86
CA SER A 219 -0.83 25.12 -34.04
C SER A 219 0.70 25.09 -34.15
N LEU A 220 1.41 26.01 -33.46
CA LEU A 220 2.88 26.04 -33.45
C LEU A 220 3.49 25.02 -32.48
N PHE A 221 2.73 24.54 -31.50
CA PHE A 221 3.22 23.66 -30.44
C PHE A 221 2.36 22.40 -30.34
N GLN A 222 2.96 21.23 -30.52
CA GLN A 222 2.25 19.97 -30.30
C GLN A 222 1.97 19.77 -28.79
N GLY A 223 0.74 19.38 -28.46
CA GLY A 223 0.34 19.02 -27.11
C GLY A 223 0.88 17.63 -26.67
N GLY A 224 0.41 17.14 -25.53
CA GLY A 224 0.64 15.76 -25.09
C GLY A 224 2.03 15.46 -24.52
N ALA A 225 2.78 16.49 -24.08
CA ALA A 225 4.07 16.26 -23.41
C ALA A 225 3.90 15.40 -22.14
N GLY A 226 2.88 15.67 -21.32
CA GLY A 226 2.59 14.88 -20.12
C GLY A 226 2.18 13.43 -20.41
N GLU A 227 1.38 13.21 -21.46
CA GLU A 227 0.93 11.88 -21.86
C GLU A 227 2.10 11.00 -22.34
N GLU A 228 3.04 11.56 -23.12
CA GLU A 228 4.25 10.82 -23.52
C GLU A 228 5.16 10.52 -22.31
N TYR A 229 5.24 11.41 -21.32
CA TYR A 229 5.96 11.11 -20.07
C TYR A 229 5.29 10.01 -19.27
N LEU A 230 3.96 10.00 -19.19
CA LEU A 230 3.20 8.93 -18.54
C LEU A 230 3.37 7.61 -19.29
N GLU A 231 3.34 7.62 -20.61
CA GLU A 231 3.61 6.45 -21.45
C GLU A 231 5.04 5.95 -21.24
N ARG A 232 6.05 6.82 -21.29
CA ARG A 232 7.44 6.44 -21.01
C ARG A 232 7.62 5.91 -19.59
N LEU A 233 6.96 6.51 -18.61
CA LEU A 233 6.98 6.03 -17.23
C LEU A 233 6.33 4.65 -17.15
N ALA A 234 5.19 4.44 -17.81
CA ALA A 234 4.51 3.16 -17.89
C ALA A 234 5.40 2.10 -18.56
N ILE A 235 6.01 2.39 -19.70
CA ILE A 235 6.96 1.50 -20.38
C ILE A 235 8.18 1.21 -19.49
N SER A 236 8.73 2.23 -18.82
CA SER A 236 9.85 2.03 -17.89
C SER A 236 9.46 1.15 -16.70
N SER A 237 8.22 1.28 -16.22
CA SER A 237 7.66 0.46 -15.15
C SER A 237 7.39 -0.96 -15.62
N GLU A 238 6.90 -1.16 -16.84
CA GLU A 238 6.69 -2.47 -17.45
C GLU A 238 8.03 -3.19 -17.66
N ASN A 239 9.04 -2.48 -18.16
CA ASN A 239 10.40 -2.99 -18.30
C ASN A 239 11.03 -3.31 -16.94
N ALA A 240 10.83 -2.47 -15.92
CA ALA A 240 11.30 -2.72 -14.56
C ALA A 240 10.61 -3.93 -13.92
N ALA A 241 9.30 -4.08 -14.10
CA ALA A 241 8.56 -5.25 -13.65
C ALA A 241 9.07 -6.52 -14.33
N THR A 242 9.33 -6.46 -15.64
CA THR A 242 9.91 -7.56 -16.42
C THR A 242 11.31 -7.92 -15.94
N GLN A 243 12.18 -6.94 -15.74
CA GLN A 243 13.52 -7.16 -15.15
C GLN A 243 13.43 -7.73 -13.73
N SER A 244 12.49 -7.25 -12.91
CA SER A 244 12.31 -7.76 -11.56
C SER A 244 11.83 -9.21 -11.56
N ALA A 245 10.99 -9.61 -12.54
CA ALA A 245 10.60 -11.00 -12.74
C ALA A 245 11.80 -11.86 -13.17
N GLN A 246 12.62 -11.38 -14.11
CA GLN A 246 13.85 -12.06 -14.53
C GLN A 246 14.86 -12.20 -13.38
N ILE A 247 15.04 -11.16 -12.57
CA ILE A 247 15.88 -11.21 -11.37
C ILE A 247 15.32 -12.22 -10.37
N LYS A 248 14.00 -12.25 -10.16
CA LYS A 248 13.36 -13.25 -9.29
C LYS A 248 13.64 -14.66 -9.77
N ASP A 249 13.48 -14.93 -11.06
CA ASP A 249 13.67 -16.25 -11.64
C ASP A 249 15.15 -16.68 -11.61
N ALA A 250 16.07 -15.77 -11.92
CA ALA A 250 17.50 -16.00 -11.80
C ALA A 250 17.91 -16.27 -10.34
N LEU A 251 17.36 -15.50 -9.39
CA LEU A 251 17.66 -15.65 -7.97
C LEU A 251 17.08 -16.96 -7.41
N VAL A 252 15.89 -17.38 -7.85
CA VAL A 252 15.30 -18.69 -7.49
C VAL A 252 16.11 -19.84 -8.07
N ALA A 253 16.59 -19.71 -9.31
CA ALA A 253 17.46 -20.71 -9.93
C ALA A 253 18.79 -20.84 -9.19
N ASP A 254 19.47 -19.72 -8.92
CA ASP A 254 20.72 -19.68 -8.13
C ASP A 254 20.51 -20.21 -6.71
N LEU A 255 19.42 -19.83 -6.03
CA LEU A 255 19.13 -20.36 -4.69
C LEU A 255 18.91 -21.87 -4.72
N LYS A 256 18.18 -22.36 -5.72
CA LYS A 256 17.94 -23.80 -5.89
C LYS A 256 19.24 -24.52 -6.15
N GLU A 257 20.13 -23.98 -6.99
CA GLU A 257 21.45 -24.54 -7.23
C GLU A 257 22.27 -24.57 -5.94
N ILE A 258 22.41 -23.44 -5.24
CA ILE A 258 23.14 -23.36 -3.96
C ILE A 258 22.59 -24.35 -2.94
N LEU A 259 21.27 -24.41 -2.75
CA LEU A 259 20.63 -25.34 -1.81
C LEU A 259 20.86 -26.80 -2.21
N THR A 260 20.81 -27.10 -3.50
CA THR A 260 21.08 -28.45 -4.01
C THR A 260 22.55 -28.79 -3.77
N THR A 261 23.50 -27.93 -4.15
CA THR A 261 24.94 -28.13 -3.93
C THR A 261 25.28 -28.26 -2.45
N LEU A 262 24.64 -27.47 -1.57
CA LEU A 262 24.84 -27.55 -0.14
C LEU A 262 24.31 -28.87 0.41
N ALA A 263 23.12 -29.31 -0.03
CA ALA A 263 22.55 -30.60 0.34
C ALA A 263 23.43 -31.77 -0.15
N THR A 264 23.94 -31.71 -1.39
CA THR A 264 24.84 -32.75 -1.92
C THR A 264 26.15 -32.80 -1.14
N LYS A 265 26.78 -31.65 -0.87
CA LYS A 265 28.00 -31.59 -0.05
C LYS A 265 27.77 -32.05 1.38
N GLN A 266 26.60 -31.74 1.95
CA GLN A 266 26.22 -32.20 3.28
C GLN A 266 25.95 -33.70 3.30
N MET A 267 25.33 -34.27 2.26
CA MET A 267 25.17 -35.72 2.09
C MET A 267 26.52 -36.43 1.88
N GLU A 268 27.46 -35.86 1.13
CA GLU A 268 28.82 -36.41 0.97
C GLU A 268 29.60 -36.37 2.30
N ALA A 269 29.54 -35.25 3.02
CA ALA A 269 30.14 -35.11 4.35
C ALA A 269 29.47 -36.03 5.37
N GLN A 270 28.15 -36.22 5.28
CA GLN A 270 27.39 -37.14 6.12
C GLN A 270 27.64 -38.59 5.75
N ALA A 271 27.87 -38.92 4.47
CA ALA A 271 28.28 -40.26 4.04
C ALA A 271 29.68 -40.61 4.54
N GLN A 272 30.62 -39.66 4.56
CA GLN A 272 31.93 -39.84 5.21
C GLN A 272 31.78 -40.03 6.73
N ASN A 273 30.95 -39.22 7.39
CA ASN A 273 30.67 -39.39 8.83
C ASN A 273 29.94 -40.71 9.15
N VAL A 274 29.02 -41.17 8.31
CA VAL A 274 28.33 -42.47 8.47
C VAL A 274 29.28 -43.62 8.19
N GLY A 275 30.21 -43.49 7.24
CA GLY A 275 31.28 -44.48 7.02
C GLY A 275 32.18 -44.62 8.25
N GLN A 276 32.56 -43.50 8.86
CA GLN A 276 33.40 -43.47 10.05
C GLN A 276 32.64 -43.95 11.31
N MET A 277 31.36 -43.55 11.44
CA MET A 277 30.46 -44.05 12.48
C MET A 277 30.14 -45.54 12.30
N SER A 278 30.11 -46.09 11.09
CA SER A 278 29.93 -47.54 10.85
C SER A 278 31.18 -48.35 11.20
N VAL A 279 32.38 -47.77 11.04
CA VAL A 279 33.64 -48.37 11.50
C VAL A 279 33.71 -48.33 13.02
N ASP A 280 33.35 -47.21 13.64
CA ASP A 280 33.30 -47.08 15.10
C ASP A 280 32.19 -47.95 15.71
N MET A 281 31.02 -48.03 15.09
CA MET A 281 29.93 -48.93 15.48
C MET A 281 30.35 -50.40 15.28
N GLY A 282 31.06 -50.73 14.20
CA GLY A 282 31.63 -52.06 13.98
C GLY A 282 32.66 -52.45 15.03
N LYS A 283 33.46 -51.48 15.50
CA LYS A 283 34.43 -51.66 16.58
C LYS A 283 33.74 -51.83 17.94
N VAL A 284 32.72 -51.03 18.23
CA VAL A 284 31.90 -51.14 19.45
C VAL A 284 31.06 -52.42 19.47
N ILE A 285 30.56 -52.87 18.32
CA ILE A 285 29.84 -54.15 18.17
C ILE A 285 30.81 -55.33 18.32
N ALA A 286 32.03 -55.25 17.76
CA ALA A 286 33.06 -56.26 17.95
C ALA A 286 33.51 -56.34 19.43
N GLU A 287 33.71 -55.20 20.09
CA GLU A 287 34.04 -55.13 21.52
C GLU A 287 32.87 -55.58 22.42
N SER A 288 31.61 -55.25 22.06
CA SER A 288 30.41 -55.65 22.82
C SER A 288 29.97 -57.10 22.58
N LEU A 289 30.26 -57.70 21.42
CA LEU A 289 29.94 -59.11 21.12
C LEU A 289 31.06 -60.08 21.46
N SER A 290 32.32 -59.63 21.55
CA SER A 290 33.46 -60.48 21.92
C SER A 290 33.32 -61.05 23.32
N GLY A 291 32.87 -60.25 24.30
CA GLY A 291 32.63 -60.70 25.68
C GLY A 291 31.53 -61.77 25.79
N PRO A 292 30.32 -61.53 25.25
CA PRO A 292 29.23 -62.50 25.23
C PRO A 292 29.56 -63.77 24.43
N MET A 293 30.29 -63.68 23.32
CA MET A 293 30.69 -64.87 22.53
C MET A 293 31.76 -65.73 23.22
N ASP A 294 32.70 -65.12 23.95
CA ASP A 294 33.66 -65.84 24.79
C ASP A 294 32.95 -66.52 25.99
N ALA A 295 31.93 -65.86 26.55
CA ALA A 295 31.07 -66.43 27.59
C ALA A 295 30.22 -67.60 27.07
N ILE A 296 29.69 -67.51 25.84
CA ILE A 296 28.95 -68.61 25.20
C ILE A 296 29.89 -69.78 24.87
N THR A 297 31.12 -69.52 24.42
CA THR A 297 32.10 -70.57 24.11
C THR A 297 32.55 -71.30 25.38
N LYS A 298 32.77 -70.57 26.48
CA LYS A 298 33.02 -71.16 27.81
C LYS A 298 31.81 -71.93 28.35
N ALA A 299 30.58 -71.44 28.13
CA ALA A 299 29.36 -72.15 28.51
C ALA A 299 29.18 -73.44 27.69
N VAL A 300 29.49 -73.43 26.40
CA VAL A 300 29.40 -74.60 25.50
C VAL A 300 30.53 -75.61 25.77
N GLN A 301 31.75 -75.16 26.11
CA GLN A 301 32.83 -76.05 26.58
C GLN A 301 32.53 -76.70 27.94
N GLY A 302 31.72 -76.04 28.79
CA GLY A 302 31.24 -76.61 30.06
C GLY A 302 30.11 -77.64 29.93
N VAL A 303 29.46 -77.75 28.77
CA VAL A 303 28.24 -78.59 28.57
C VAL A 303 28.55 -80.02 28.10
N SER A 304 29.82 -80.40 27.96
CA SER A 304 30.18 -81.79 27.61
C SER A 304 30.06 -82.79 28.77
N SER A 305 29.82 -82.35 30.01
CA SER A 305 29.71 -83.27 31.15
C SER A 305 28.70 -82.77 32.19
N ASN A 306 27.54 -83.42 32.17
CA ASN A 306 26.50 -83.50 33.21
C ASN A 306 25.54 -82.31 33.44
N GLN A 307 24.25 -82.68 33.29
CA GLN A 307 23.03 -82.21 33.96
C GLN A 307 22.20 -81.09 33.27
N GLY A 308 21.07 -81.51 32.69
CA GLY A 308 20.06 -80.70 31.99
C GLY A 308 19.31 -79.68 32.84
N GLU A 309 19.61 -79.57 34.14
CA GLU A 309 19.06 -78.55 35.03
C GLU A 309 19.78 -77.19 34.87
N ALA A 310 21.08 -77.22 34.51
CA ALA A 310 21.86 -76.01 34.21
C ALA A 310 21.40 -75.33 32.90
N VAL A 311 20.92 -76.11 31.93
CA VAL A 311 20.38 -75.60 30.66
C VAL A 311 19.05 -74.86 30.90
N ASN A 312 18.20 -75.36 31.79
CA ASN A 312 16.92 -74.73 32.11
C ASN A 312 17.13 -73.41 32.88
N LYS A 313 18.10 -73.38 33.81
CA LYS A 313 18.49 -72.14 34.51
C LYS A 313 19.14 -71.11 33.57
N MET A 314 20.01 -71.55 32.66
CA MET A 314 20.66 -70.68 31.69
C MET A 314 19.68 -70.14 30.63
N LEU A 315 18.71 -70.94 30.16
CA LEU A 315 17.63 -70.48 29.29
C LEU A 315 16.70 -69.49 30.01
N THR A 316 16.41 -69.74 31.29
CA THR A 316 15.63 -68.82 32.14
C THR A 316 16.39 -67.50 32.35
N ASP A 317 17.69 -67.54 32.60
CA ASP A 317 18.54 -66.35 32.77
C ASP A 317 18.71 -65.56 31.46
N VAL A 318 18.84 -66.23 30.30
CA VAL A 318 18.89 -65.57 28.99
C VAL A 318 17.53 -64.96 28.62
N LEU A 319 16.41 -65.63 28.91
CA LEU A 319 15.07 -65.08 28.70
C LEU A 319 14.76 -63.93 29.67
N ALA A 320 15.21 -64.02 30.92
CA ALA A 320 15.09 -62.93 31.90
C ALA A 320 15.95 -61.73 31.51
N SER A 321 17.17 -61.96 31.04
CA SER A 321 18.06 -60.93 30.49
C SER A 321 17.46 -60.29 29.25
N PHE A 322 16.93 -61.09 28.31
CA PHE A 322 16.29 -60.58 27.10
C PHE A 322 15.00 -59.80 27.41
N ALA A 323 14.17 -60.28 28.34
CA ALA A 323 12.97 -59.57 28.79
C ALA A 323 13.30 -58.28 29.56
N SER A 324 14.38 -58.28 30.35
CA SER A 324 14.89 -57.07 31.01
C SER A 324 15.39 -56.05 29.99
N GLN A 325 16.21 -56.50 29.05
CA GLN A 325 16.82 -55.64 28.03
C GLN A 325 15.78 -55.11 27.04
N MET A 326 14.76 -55.92 26.71
CA MET A 326 13.59 -55.49 25.96
C MET A 326 12.77 -54.45 26.75
N ARG A 327 12.51 -54.67 28.05
CA ARG A 327 11.80 -53.69 28.90
C ARG A 327 12.58 -52.38 29.06
N GLU A 328 13.90 -52.43 29.05
CA GLU A 328 14.79 -51.28 29.15
C GLU A 328 14.89 -50.52 27.81
N MET A 329 14.94 -51.22 26.67
CA MET A 329 14.90 -50.60 25.35
C MET A 329 13.54 -49.94 25.06
N PHE A 330 12.43 -50.58 25.45
CA PHE A 330 11.08 -49.98 25.34
C PHE A 330 10.82 -48.89 26.38
N GLY A 331 11.31 -49.06 27.62
CA GLY A 331 11.16 -48.07 28.70
C GLY A 331 11.99 -46.80 28.45
N GLY A 332 13.22 -46.95 27.99
CA GLY A 332 14.11 -45.83 27.63
C GLY A 332 13.62 -45.04 26.42
N GLN A 333 13.12 -45.72 25.37
CA GLN A 333 12.51 -45.02 24.23
C GLN A 333 11.17 -44.38 24.58
N MET A 334 10.33 -45.00 25.42
CA MET A 334 9.07 -44.37 25.90
C MET A 334 9.34 -43.13 26.75
N ALA A 335 10.33 -43.18 27.64
CA ALA A 335 10.73 -42.03 28.44
C ALA A 335 11.27 -40.90 27.54
N GLY A 336 12.14 -41.20 26.58
CA GLY A 336 12.66 -40.21 25.62
C GLY A 336 11.60 -39.63 24.69
N MET A 337 10.62 -40.45 24.24
CA MET A 337 9.53 -39.99 23.38
C MET A 337 8.49 -39.18 24.17
N SER A 338 8.21 -39.55 25.43
CA SER A 338 7.39 -38.78 26.36
C SER A 338 8.06 -37.45 26.70
N GLU A 339 9.38 -37.43 26.92
CA GLU A 339 10.14 -36.21 27.16
C GLU A 339 10.12 -35.28 25.93
N LEU A 340 10.33 -35.81 24.73
CA LEU A 340 10.21 -35.04 23.48
C LEU A 340 8.79 -34.51 23.28
N MET A 341 7.76 -35.27 23.64
CA MET A 341 6.37 -34.83 23.52
C MET A 341 6.02 -33.73 24.54
N VAL A 342 6.53 -33.83 25.78
CA VAL A 342 6.41 -32.77 26.80
C VAL A 342 7.15 -31.52 26.36
N LYS A 343 8.38 -31.66 25.86
CA LYS A 343 9.21 -30.54 25.39
C LYS A 343 8.62 -29.87 24.15
N ALA A 344 8.01 -30.64 23.25
CA ALA A 344 7.24 -30.12 22.11
C ALA A 344 5.98 -29.38 22.58
N SER A 345 5.27 -29.91 23.57
CA SER A 345 4.09 -29.26 24.16
C SER A 345 4.46 -27.95 24.87
N GLU A 346 5.54 -27.93 25.65
CA GLU A 346 6.10 -26.71 26.27
C GLU A 346 6.52 -25.67 25.22
N SER A 347 7.21 -26.10 24.16
CA SER A 347 7.61 -25.20 23.06
C SER A 347 6.39 -24.63 22.33
N MET A 348 5.34 -25.43 22.13
CA MET A 348 4.10 -25.01 21.48
C MET A 348 3.29 -24.06 22.38
N GLN A 349 3.32 -24.28 23.70
CA GLN A 349 2.72 -23.40 24.70
C GLN A 349 3.48 -22.06 24.80
N ALA A 350 4.82 -22.09 24.76
CA ALA A 350 5.65 -20.89 24.70
C ALA A 350 5.38 -20.07 23.42
N THR A 351 5.21 -20.75 22.28
CA THR A 351 4.85 -20.10 21.00
C THR A 351 3.46 -19.48 21.07
N ALA A 352 2.48 -20.14 21.68
CA ALA A 352 1.14 -19.60 21.88
C ALA A 352 1.14 -18.36 22.80
N ILE A 353 1.98 -18.34 23.85
CA ILE A 353 2.17 -17.17 24.72
C ILE A 353 2.80 -16.01 23.94
N GLN A 354 3.80 -16.28 23.09
CA GLN A 354 4.42 -15.26 22.24
C GLN A 354 3.44 -14.69 21.22
N PHE A 355 2.59 -15.51 20.59
CA PHE A 355 1.52 -15.03 19.71
C PHE A 355 0.48 -14.20 20.46
N GLY A 356 0.11 -14.59 21.68
CA GLY A 356 -0.76 -13.80 22.55
C GLY A 356 -0.16 -12.44 22.90
N GLN A 357 1.13 -12.38 23.21
CA GLN A 357 1.86 -11.13 23.45
C GLN A 357 1.98 -10.27 22.19
N LEU A 358 2.22 -10.87 21.01
CA LEU A 358 2.29 -10.13 19.75
C LEU A 358 0.93 -9.50 19.41
N ALA A 359 -0.17 -10.23 19.61
CA ALA A 359 -1.52 -9.71 19.42
C ALA A 359 -1.85 -8.59 20.43
N ALA A 360 -1.47 -8.76 21.70
CA ALA A 360 -1.64 -7.72 22.72
C ALA A 360 -0.81 -6.45 22.41
N ASN A 361 0.43 -6.61 21.96
CA ASN A 361 1.30 -5.51 21.57
C ASN A 361 0.81 -4.81 20.29
N MET A 362 0.27 -5.55 19.31
CA MET A 362 -0.39 -4.96 18.13
C MET A 362 -1.63 -4.15 18.53
N ASN A 363 -2.44 -4.68 19.45
CA ASN A 363 -3.65 -3.99 19.90
C ASN A 363 -3.29 -2.71 20.69
N ALA A 364 -2.27 -2.79 21.56
CA ALA A 364 -1.72 -1.65 22.30
C ALA A 364 -1.06 -0.62 21.38
N ALA A 365 -0.33 -1.04 20.34
CA ALA A 365 0.24 -0.13 19.35
C ALA A 365 -0.86 0.58 18.55
N GLY A 366 -1.92 -0.14 18.15
CA GLY A 366 -3.07 0.45 17.46
C GLY A 366 -3.81 1.49 18.32
N THR A 367 -4.07 1.19 19.60
CA THR A 367 -4.71 2.14 20.53
C THR A 367 -3.82 3.32 20.86
N ASN A 368 -2.53 3.11 21.15
CA ASN A 368 -1.59 4.20 21.41
C ASN A 368 -1.41 5.13 20.22
N THR A 369 -1.49 4.62 18.99
CA THR A 369 -1.40 5.45 17.78
C THR A 369 -2.66 6.32 17.62
N VAL A 370 -3.84 5.76 17.89
CA VAL A 370 -5.11 6.51 17.86
C VAL A 370 -5.17 7.55 18.98
N ASP A 371 -4.73 7.22 20.19
CA ASP A 371 -4.68 8.16 21.32
C ASP A 371 -3.66 9.28 21.09
N ALA A 372 -2.46 8.96 20.58
CA ALA A 372 -1.46 9.96 20.23
C ALA A 372 -1.92 10.89 19.09
N MET A 373 -2.69 10.35 18.14
CA MET A 373 -3.28 11.14 17.06
C MET A 373 -4.43 12.01 17.57
N GLY A 374 -5.26 11.50 18.48
CA GLY A 374 -6.30 12.26 19.18
C GLY A 374 -5.72 13.39 20.04
N GLU A 375 -4.64 13.14 20.78
CA GLU A 375 -3.94 14.14 21.58
C GLU A 375 -3.30 15.22 20.71
N ARG A 376 -2.68 14.85 19.58
CA ARG A 376 -2.14 15.81 18.61
C ARG A 376 -3.23 16.64 17.93
N LEU A 377 -4.35 16.03 17.56
CA LEU A 377 -5.48 16.74 16.97
C LEU A 377 -6.10 17.71 17.99
N GLY A 378 -6.23 17.27 19.25
CA GLY A 378 -6.69 18.11 20.37
C GLY A 378 -5.77 19.31 20.60
N LYS A 379 -4.45 19.10 20.69
CA LYS A 379 -3.46 20.18 20.81
C LYS A 379 -3.45 21.12 19.60
N ALA A 380 -3.67 20.60 18.40
CA ALA A 380 -3.77 21.42 17.18
C ALA A 380 -5.04 22.28 17.20
N LEU A 381 -6.17 21.74 17.65
CA LEU A 381 -7.43 22.48 17.82
C LEU A 381 -7.32 23.55 18.91
N GLU A 382 -6.72 23.26 20.06
CA GLU A 382 -6.43 24.25 21.11
C GLU A 382 -5.49 25.36 20.61
N ALA A 383 -4.45 25.00 19.86
CA ALA A 383 -3.54 25.99 19.26
C ALA A 383 -4.26 26.85 18.21
N MET A 384 -5.22 26.27 17.47
CA MET A 384 -6.03 26.99 16.49
C MET A 384 -6.99 27.97 17.19
N ASP A 385 -7.61 27.54 18.28
CA ASP A 385 -8.53 28.37 19.08
C ASP A 385 -7.79 29.53 19.77
N ALA A 386 -6.61 29.25 20.34
CA ALA A 386 -5.72 30.28 20.89
C ALA A 386 -5.27 31.29 19.82
N ARG A 387 -4.97 30.82 18.60
CA ARG A 387 -4.58 31.68 17.48
C ARG A 387 -5.76 32.50 16.95
N GLN A 388 -6.96 31.92 16.91
CA GLN A 388 -8.20 32.62 16.53
C GLN A 388 -8.55 33.72 17.54
N ALA A 389 -8.40 33.44 18.85
CA ALA A 389 -8.59 34.41 19.92
C ALA A 389 -7.56 35.55 19.85
N ALA A 390 -6.28 35.23 19.62
CA ALA A 390 -5.24 36.24 19.42
C ALA A 390 -5.50 37.10 18.18
N MET A 391 -5.95 36.50 17.08
CA MET A 391 -6.32 37.21 15.85
C MET A 391 -7.50 38.16 16.07
N ASN A 392 -8.53 37.72 16.80
CA ASN A 392 -9.67 38.56 17.15
C ASN A 392 -9.27 39.72 18.07
N ALA A 393 -8.40 39.49 19.06
CA ALA A 393 -7.86 40.54 19.91
C ALA A 393 -7.05 41.57 19.13
N GLN A 394 -6.23 41.11 18.17
CA GLN A 394 -5.41 41.96 17.32
C GLN A 394 -6.26 42.75 16.31
N MET A 395 -7.31 42.15 15.77
CA MET A 395 -8.31 42.82 14.93
C MET A 395 -9.06 43.91 15.73
N GLY A 396 -9.42 43.63 16.99
CA GLY A 396 -10.01 44.62 17.90
C GLY A 396 -9.08 45.80 18.18
N ALA A 397 -7.81 45.54 18.47
CA ALA A 397 -6.80 46.58 18.67
C ALA A 397 -6.57 47.43 17.41
N PHE A 398 -6.59 46.82 16.23
CA PHE A 398 -6.45 47.51 14.95
C PHE A 398 -7.64 48.43 14.66
N VAL A 399 -8.87 47.98 14.94
CA VAL A 399 -10.08 48.80 14.81
C VAL A 399 -10.05 49.99 15.77
N GLU A 400 -9.58 49.81 17.01
CA GLU A 400 -9.45 50.91 17.96
C GLU A 400 -8.36 51.91 17.53
N GLN A 401 -7.27 51.44 16.90
CA GLN A 401 -6.25 52.30 16.27
C GLN A 401 -6.83 53.12 15.11
N ILE A 402 -7.62 52.50 14.22
CA ILE A 402 -8.29 53.23 13.13
C ILE A 402 -9.23 54.29 13.70
N LYS A 403 -9.99 53.95 14.73
CA LYS A 403 -10.91 54.89 15.40
C LYS A 403 -10.18 56.06 16.03
N ALA A 404 -9.03 55.82 16.66
CA ALA A 404 -8.17 56.87 17.21
C ALA A 404 -7.60 57.78 16.09
N LEU A 405 -7.10 57.20 15.01
CA LEU A 405 -6.52 57.94 13.88
C LEU A 405 -7.59 58.80 13.17
N VAL A 406 -8.80 58.27 13.01
CA VAL A 406 -9.95 59.00 12.45
C VAL A 406 -10.38 60.13 13.38
N SER A 407 -10.41 59.91 14.69
CA SER A 407 -10.72 60.96 15.67
C SER A 407 -9.69 62.09 15.68
N GLU A 408 -8.40 61.75 15.57
CA GLU A 408 -7.31 62.72 15.47
C GLU A 408 -7.38 63.52 14.16
N SER A 409 -7.57 62.83 13.03
CA SER A 409 -7.72 63.46 11.72
C SER A 409 -8.97 64.35 11.61
N GLN A 410 -10.08 63.96 12.24
CA GLN A 410 -11.32 64.74 12.28
C GLN A 410 -11.17 65.99 13.15
N THR A 411 -10.40 65.91 14.23
CA THR A 411 -10.06 67.05 15.10
C THR A 411 -9.12 68.02 14.38
N GLU A 412 -8.07 67.52 13.73
CA GLU A 412 -7.13 68.36 12.95
C GLU A 412 -7.84 69.04 11.77
N SER A 413 -8.72 68.32 11.07
CA SER A 413 -9.52 68.87 9.98
C SER A 413 -10.49 69.94 10.46
N SER A 414 -11.15 69.74 11.61
CA SER A 414 -12.04 70.75 12.19
C SER A 414 -11.29 72.01 12.63
N GLN A 415 -10.07 71.84 13.15
CA GLN A 415 -9.20 72.95 13.54
C GLN A 415 -8.74 73.75 12.30
N LYS A 416 -8.25 73.07 11.26
CA LYS A 416 -7.88 73.74 10.00
C LYS A 416 -9.07 74.38 9.29
N LEU A 417 -10.26 73.79 9.37
CA LEU A 417 -11.49 74.39 8.85
C LEU A 417 -11.84 75.67 9.62
N LYS A 418 -11.68 75.70 10.95
CA LYS A 418 -11.83 76.93 11.75
C LYS A 418 -10.81 77.98 11.37
N ASP A 419 -9.53 77.62 11.28
CA ASP A 419 -8.46 78.57 10.95
C ASP A 419 -8.65 79.16 9.54
N THR A 420 -9.11 78.35 8.59
CA THR A 420 -9.43 78.83 7.23
C THR A 420 -10.69 79.70 7.20
N LEU A 421 -11.72 79.40 8.01
CA LEU A 421 -12.90 80.26 8.14
C LEU A 421 -12.57 81.60 8.81
N THR A 422 -11.67 81.62 9.80
CA THR A 422 -11.18 82.87 10.41
C THR A 422 -10.36 83.69 9.41
N ALA A 423 -9.45 83.06 8.68
CA ALA A 423 -8.67 83.74 7.63
C ALA A 423 -9.57 84.30 6.51
N LEU A 424 -10.63 83.57 6.13
CA LEU A 424 -11.61 84.03 5.14
C LEU A 424 -12.43 85.23 5.67
N GLY A 425 -12.78 85.21 6.97
CA GLY A 425 -13.46 86.33 7.64
C GLY A 425 -12.64 87.61 7.66
N ASP A 426 -11.34 87.51 7.97
CA ASP A 426 -10.41 88.64 7.96
C ASP A 426 -10.20 89.21 6.55
N GLN A 427 -10.18 88.34 5.53
CA GLN A 427 -9.99 88.75 4.14
C GLN A 427 -11.21 89.49 3.58
N VAL A 428 -12.42 89.10 3.99
CA VAL A 428 -13.67 89.81 3.60
C VAL A 428 -13.77 91.17 4.30
N ALA A 429 -13.34 91.29 5.56
CA ALA A 429 -13.27 92.58 6.26
C ALA A 429 -12.27 93.55 5.60
N GLY A 430 -11.14 93.04 5.12
CA GLY A 430 -10.14 93.83 4.39
C GLY A 430 -10.64 94.38 3.04
N VAL A 431 -11.42 93.60 2.29
CA VAL A 431 -11.94 94.00 0.97
C VAL A 431 -12.99 95.12 1.08
N VAL A 432 -13.78 95.16 2.14
CA VAL A 432 -14.78 96.22 2.38
C VAL A 432 -14.12 97.56 2.73
N GLU A 433 -13.04 97.55 3.52
CA GLU A 433 -12.27 98.77 3.83
C GLU A 433 -11.49 99.29 2.60
N GLN A 434 -11.08 98.38 1.71
CA GLN A 434 -10.35 98.72 0.49
C GLN A 434 -11.25 99.31 -0.61
N LEU A 435 -12.52 98.87 -0.69
CA LEU A 435 -13.55 99.49 -1.56
C LEU A 435 -13.95 100.89 -1.08
N ARG A 436 -13.98 101.12 0.24
CA ARG A 436 -14.25 102.45 0.84
C ARG A 436 -13.13 103.45 0.51
N LYS A 437 -11.86 103.02 0.54
CA LYS A 437 -10.69 103.82 0.17
C LYS A 437 -10.54 104.06 -1.34
N GLN A 438 -10.96 103.13 -2.18
CA GLN A 438 -10.86 103.26 -3.65
C GLN A 438 -11.83 104.29 -4.24
N ALA A 439 -13.00 104.53 -3.62
CA ALA A 439 -13.97 105.51 -4.10
C ALA A 439 -13.50 106.97 -3.93
N GLU A 440 -12.62 107.22 -2.94
CA GLU A 440 -12.16 108.57 -2.57
C GLU A 440 -10.86 108.96 -3.30
N GLN A 441 -10.04 107.97 -3.70
CA GLN A 441 -8.75 108.20 -4.39
C GLN A 441 -8.82 108.19 -5.93
N ALA A 442 -9.97 107.84 -6.51
CA ALA A 442 -10.16 107.80 -7.96
C ALA A 442 -10.28 109.20 -8.61
N ALA A 443 -10.40 110.27 -7.83
CA ALA A 443 -10.58 111.63 -8.33
C ALA A 443 -9.28 112.40 -8.62
N GLU A 444 -8.08 111.91 -8.23
CA GLU A 444 -6.92 112.83 -8.12
C GLU A 444 -5.55 112.39 -8.68
N SER A 445 -5.33 111.20 -9.26
CA SER A 445 -3.94 110.79 -9.61
C SER A 445 -3.74 110.04 -10.93
N GLN A 446 -3.91 110.73 -12.06
CA GLN A 446 -3.48 110.20 -13.37
C GLN A 446 -1.97 110.34 -13.64
N GLY A 447 -1.19 111.00 -12.77
CA GLY A 447 0.23 111.31 -12.98
C GLY A 447 1.27 110.34 -12.38
N GLU A 448 0.93 109.51 -11.38
CA GLU A 448 1.89 108.66 -10.65
C GLU A 448 2.03 107.22 -11.18
N ARG A 449 1.61 106.93 -12.42
CA ARG A 449 1.65 105.55 -12.96
C ARG A 449 3.05 105.05 -13.33
N HIS A 450 4.03 105.93 -13.55
CA HIS A 450 5.33 105.52 -14.09
C HIS A 450 6.34 105.07 -13.01
N MET A 451 6.38 105.72 -11.84
CA MET A 451 7.31 105.31 -10.76
C MET A 451 6.82 104.08 -9.97
N ARG A 452 5.49 103.86 -9.85
CA ARG A 452 4.95 102.65 -9.22
C ARG A 452 5.28 101.38 -10.00
N PHE A 453 5.50 101.46 -11.30
CA PHE A 453 5.77 100.27 -12.12
C PHE A 453 7.13 99.62 -11.77
N GLU A 454 8.18 100.42 -11.56
CA GLU A 454 9.49 99.88 -11.13
C GLU A 454 9.46 99.29 -9.71
N GLN A 455 8.81 99.97 -8.76
CA GLN A 455 8.73 99.51 -7.37
C GLN A 455 7.84 98.25 -7.21
N THR A 456 6.72 98.20 -7.94
CA THR A 456 5.81 97.03 -7.92
C THR A 456 6.45 95.82 -8.59
N THR A 457 7.24 96.03 -9.65
CA THR A 457 7.99 94.96 -10.31
C THR A 457 9.10 94.40 -9.40
N GLY A 458 9.81 95.25 -8.66
CA GLY A 458 10.80 94.81 -7.66
C GLY A 458 10.19 94.00 -6.51
N GLN A 459 9.01 94.39 -6.01
CA GLN A 459 8.28 93.63 -4.98
C GLN A 459 7.67 92.32 -5.50
N ALA A 460 7.19 92.30 -6.75
CA ALA A 460 6.68 91.09 -7.39
C ALA A 460 7.78 90.05 -7.64
N ILE A 461 9.00 90.49 -7.99
CA ILE A 461 10.16 89.60 -8.13
C ILE A 461 10.58 89.04 -6.76
N GLY A 462 10.55 89.86 -5.70
CA GLY A 462 10.83 89.41 -4.33
C GLY A 462 9.81 88.40 -3.80
N SER A 463 8.52 88.60 -4.07
CA SER A 463 7.46 87.67 -3.65
C SER A 463 7.46 86.36 -4.44
N LEU A 464 7.75 86.41 -5.75
CA LEU A 464 7.96 85.22 -6.58
C LEU A 464 9.17 84.42 -6.10
N SER A 465 10.27 85.09 -5.76
CA SER A 465 11.45 84.41 -5.21
C SER A 465 11.13 83.71 -3.89
N SER A 466 10.39 84.37 -2.99
CA SER A 466 9.97 83.77 -1.72
C SER A 466 8.97 82.62 -1.89
N GLN A 467 8.06 82.70 -2.89
CA GLN A 467 7.14 81.61 -3.21
C GLN A 467 7.85 80.42 -3.84
N VAL A 468 8.83 80.64 -4.71
CA VAL A 468 9.68 79.59 -5.28
C VAL A 468 10.51 78.92 -4.19
N GLU A 469 11.04 79.69 -3.25
CA GLU A 469 11.81 79.17 -2.11
C GLU A 469 10.93 78.33 -1.15
N LYS A 470 9.69 78.77 -0.89
CA LYS A 470 8.69 77.97 -0.15
C LYS A 470 8.30 76.70 -0.91
N LEU A 471 8.09 76.76 -2.22
CA LEU A 471 7.77 75.59 -3.04
C LEU A 471 8.93 74.60 -3.09
N LEU A 472 10.18 75.08 -3.14
CA LEU A 472 11.38 74.25 -3.04
C LEU A 472 11.48 73.58 -1.68
N ALA A 473 11.27 74.31 -0.58
CA ALA A 473 11.25 73.74 0.77
C ALA A 473 10.14 72.69 0.92
N GLN A 474 8.94 72.98 0.42
CA GLN A 474 7.79 72.07 0.49
C GLN A 474 7.98 70.84 -0.42
N SER A 475 8.59 71.00 -1.59
CA SER A 475 8.96 69.90 -2.48
C SER A 475 10.02 69.00 -1.87
N MET A 476 11.04 69.57 -1.20
CA MET A 476 12.06 68.81 -0.47
C MET A 476 11.45 68.01 0.69
N GLU A 477 10.53 68.61 1.46
CA GLU A 477 9.82 67.93 2.55
C GLU A 477 8.96 66.77 2.02
N THR A 478 8.24 67.01 0.91
CA THR A 478 7.40 65.98 0.26
C THR A 478 8.25 64.83 -0.29
N ASN A 479 9.42 65.14 -0.89
CA ASN A 479 10.35 64.13 -1.38
C ASN A 479 10.92 63.28 -0.23
N LYS A 480 11.23 63.90 0.91
CA LYS A 480 11.71 63.20 2.11
C LYS A 480 10.62 62.28 2.68
N SER A 481 9.37 62.73 2.71
CA SER A 481 8.22 61.91 3.12
C SER A 481 7.99 60.72 2.17
N LEU A 482 8.09 60.95 0.85
CA LEU A 482 8.02 59.88 -0.15
C LEU A 482 9.15 58.86 0.02
N GLN A 483 10.39 59.31 0.23
CA GLN A 483 11.52 58.42 0.52
C GLN A 483 11.29 57.57 1.78
N ASN A 484 10.78 58.17 2.86
CA ASN A 484 10.46 57.44 4.09
C ASN A 484 9.33 56.42 3.89
N THR A 485 8.34 56.76 3.07
CA THR A 485 7.21 55.86 2.76
C THR A 485 7.69 54.68 1.91
N VAL A 486 8.53 54.94 0.90
CA VAL A 486 9.15 53.89 0.09
C VAL A 486 10.05 52.99 0.93
N ALA A 487 10.83 53.55 1.86
CA ALA A 487 11.64 52.77 2.79
C ALA A 487 10.78 51.89 3.72
N SER A 488 9.68 52.43 4.25
CA SER A 488 8.75 51.68 5.10
C SER A 488 8.04 50.57 4.32
N LEU A 489 7.65 50.84 3.07
CA LEU A 489 7.04 49.85 2.18
C LEU A 489 8.04 48.74 1.85
N ALA A 490 9.27 49.09 1.48
CA ALA A 490 10.34 48.13 1.23
C ALA A 490 10.60 47.24 2.45
N GLN A 491 10.64 47.81 3.65
CA GLN A 491 10.82 47.05 4.89
C GLN A 491 9.65 46.13 5.22
N ALA A 492 8.41 46.58 4.97
CA ALA A 492 7.22 45.75 5.16
C ALA A 492 7.18 44.60 4.14
N THR A 493 7.53 44.87 2.89
CA THR A 493 7.65 43.86 1.83
C THR A 493 8.76 42.85 2.15
N ASP A 494 9.92 43.31 2.64
CA ASP A 494 11.02 42.44 3.04
C ASP A 494 10.62 41.50 4.20
N LYS A 495 9.94 42.04 5.23
CA LYS A 495 9.36 41.23 6.31
C LYS A 495 8.32 40.23 5.81
N ALA A 496 7.45 40.63 4.88
CA ALA A 496 6.44 39.75 4.33
C ALA A 496 7.06 38.62 3.49
N ILE A 497 8.05 38.93 2.66
CA ILE A 497 8.79 37.94 1.87
C ILE A 497 9.57 37.00 2.79
N SER A 498 10.25 37.51 3.82
CA SER A 498 10.97 36.68 4.79
C SER A 498 10.00 35.78 5.58
N GLY A 499 8.85 36.29 5.99
CA GLY A 499 7.80 35.50 6.65
C GLY A 499 7.20 34.43 5.74
N MET A 500 6.98 34.77 4.47
CA MET A 500 6.51 33.82 3.45
C MET A 500 7.55 32.74 3.15
N ASN A 501 8.83 33.10 3.08
CA ASN A 501 9.92 32.14 2.86
C ASN A 501 10.07 31.19 4.05
N SER A 502 9.97 31.70 5.28
CA SER A 502 9.94 30.87 6.49
C SER A 502 8.70 29.96 6.55
N GLY A 503 7.53 30.48 6.13
CA GLY A 503 6.31 29.68 6.02
C GLY A 503 6.43 28.57 4.97
N ALA A 504 7.03 28.87 3.81
CA ALA A 504 7.29 27.91 2.74
C ALA A 504 8.27 26.83 3.18
N GLU A 505 9.35 27.18 3.88
CA GLU A 505 10.29 26.23 4.48
C GLU A 505 9.59 25.32 5.50
N THR A 506 8.75 25.89 6.36
CA THR A 506 7.97 25.12 7.35
C THR A 506 7.00 24.15 6.66
N LEU A 507 6.34 24.59 5.59
CA LEU A 507 5.47 23.73 4.77
C LEU A 507 6.25 22.65 4.04
N TYR A 508 7.45 22.95 3.54
CA TYR A 508 8.33 21.98 2.90
C TYR A 508 8.77 20.89 3.88
N VAL A 509 9.18 21.27 5.10
CA VAL A 509 9.53 20.33 6.17
C VAL A 509 8.33 19.48 6.55
N ALA A 510 7.16 20.09 6.78
CA ALA A 510 5.94 19.36 7.13
C ALA A 510 5.49 18.38 6.02
N ALA A 511 5.59 18.78 4.75
CA ALA A 511 5.30 17.90 3.61
C ALA A 511 6.30 16.75 3.52
N THR A 512 7.58 17.01 3.79
CA THR A 512 8.63 15.99 3.81
C THR A 512 8.44 15.00 4.95
N ASP A 513 8.09 15.48 6.15
CA ASP A 513 7.77 14.63 7.30
C ASP A 513 6.50 13.81 7.07
N PHE A 514 5.49 14.38 6.41
CA PHE A 514 4.29 13.66 5.99
C PHE A 514 4.61 12.57 4.96
N ALA A 515 5.48 12.86 3.99
CA ALA A 515 5.93 11.86 3.01
C ALA A 515 6.71 10.72 3.70
N LYS A 516 7.60 11.03 4.64
CA LYS A 516 8.30 10.03 5.46
C LYS A 516 7.34 9.18 6.30
N ALA A 517 6.34 9.80 6.92
CA ALA A 517 5.32 9.07 7.66
C ALA A 517 4.51 8.13 6.74
N GLY A 518 4.13 8.60 5.55
CA GLY A 518 3.47 7.79 4.52
C GLY A 518 4.33 6.61 4.08
N GLN A 519 5.64 6.80 3.95
CA GLN A 519 6.58 5.72 3.63
C GLN A 519 6.71 4.71 4.77
N GLY A 520 6.79 5.15 6.03
CA GLY A 520 6.80 4.26 7.19
C GLY A 520 5.51 3.43 7.32
N VAL A 521 4.35 4.01 6.99
CA VAL A 521 3.08 3.26 6.91
C VAL A 521 3.13 2.22 5.80
N SER A 522 3.64 2.57 4.62
CA SER A 522 3.77 1.63 3.50
C SER A 522 4.71 0.46 3.82
N GLU A 523 5.87 0.73 4.45
CA GLU A 523 6.78 -0.31 4.94
C GLU A 523 6.12 -1.20 5.99
N THR A 524 5.36 -0.62 6.92
CA THR A 524 4.64 -1.39 7.95
C THR A 524 3.54 -2.27 7.34
N MET A 525 2.82 -1.76 6.33
CA MET A 525 1.84 -2.57 5.59
C MET A 525 2.52 -3.73 4.85
N GLN A 526 3.67 -3.48 4.22
CA GLN A 526 4.42 -4.52 3.52
C GLN A 526 4.96 -5.58 4.49
N ALA A 527 5.49 -5.16 5.65
CA ALA A 527 5.90 -6.07 6.72
C ALA A 527 4.72 -6.89 7.25
N SER A 528 3.52 -6.30 7.35
CA SER A 528 2.30 -7.00 7.78
C SER A 528 1.86 -8.07 6.77
N VAL A 529 1.98 -7.80 5.47
CA VAL A 529 1.72 -8.78 4.41
C VAL A 529 2.71 -9.95 4.50
N VAL A 530 4.00 -9.66 4.67
CA VAL A 530 5.03 -10.69 4.85
C VAL A 530 4.77 -11.53 6.09
N ALA A 531 4.42 -10.91 7.22
CA ALA A 531 4.09 -11.61 8.45
C ALA A 531 2.84 -12.51 8.29
N THR A 532 1.82 -12.03 7.57
CA THR A 532 0.60 -12.81 7.29
C THR A 532 0.91 -14.04 6.44
N GLU A 533 1.76 -13.89 5.42
CA GLU A 533 2.18 -15.03 4.59
C GLU A 533 3.03 -16.02 5.39
N ALA A 534 3.93 -15.53 6.25
CA ALA A 534 4.70 -16.38 7.15
C ALA A 534 3.81 -17.18 8.12
N ILE A 535 2.75 -16.56 8.67
CA ILE A 535 1.75 -17.23 9.51
C ILE A 535 1.00 -18.31 8.72
N LYS A 536 0.62 -18.02 7.47
CA LYS A 536 -0.06 -18.98 6.59
C LYS A 536 0.82 -20.18 6.30
N VAL A 537 2.09 -19.96 5.98
CA VAL A 537 3.08 -21.03 5.76
C VAL A 537 3.30 -21.85 7.02
N ALA A 538 3.48 -21.21 8.18
CA ALA A 538 3.63 -21.89 9.46
C ALA A 538 2.40 -22.74 9.81
N SER A 539 1.19 -22.24 9.54
CA SER A 539 -0.07 -22.96 9.74
C SER A 539 -0.19 -24.19 8.82
N ALA A 540 0.23 -24.06 7.56
CA ALA A 540 0.29 -25.18 6.63
C ALA A 540 1.29 -26.24 7.12
N GLN A 541 2.48 -25.83 7.55
CA GLN A 541 3.50 -26.73 8.09
C GLN A 541 3.04 -27.44 9.36
N LEU A 542 2.32 -26.75 10.25
CA LEU A 542 1.68 -27.32 11.44
C LEU A 542 0.64 -28.38 11.06
N THR A 543 -0.15 -28.13 10.03
CA THR A 543 -1.15 -29.08 9.53
C THR A 543 -0.46 -30.34 8.99
N THR A 544 0.56 -30.18 8.14
CA THR A 544 1.35 -31.30 7.61
C THR A 544 2.05 -32.10 8.72
N SER A 545 2.60 -31.41 9.72
CA SER A 545 3.24 -32.07 10.88
C SER A 545 2.23 -32.82 11.74
N THR A 546 1.02 -32.28 11.90
CA THR A 546 -0.09 -32.93 12.62
C THR A 546 -0.56 -34.18 11.89
N ASP A 547 -0.67 -34.13 10.55
CA ASP A 547 -1.01 -35.30 9.75
C ASP A 547 0.11 -36.35 9.76
N GLY A 548 1.38 -35.93 9.74
CA GLY A 548 2.53 -36.81 9.95
C GLY A 548 2.48 -37.50 11.32
N ALA A 549 2.17 -36.77 12.39
CA ALA A 549 2.00 -37.35 13.72
C ALA A 549 0.85 -38.38 13.77
N ARG A 550 -0.30 -38.08 13.13
CA ARG A 550 -1.41 -39.05 13.00
C ARG A 550 -1.00 -40.31 12.24
N ALA A 551 -0.23 -40.18 11.17
CA ALA A 551 0.28 -41.31 10.41
C ALA A 551 1.21 -42.19 11.27
N ILE A 552 2.10 -41.59 12.06
CA ILE A 552 2.96 -42.31 13.01
C ILE A 552 2.12 -43.05 14.06
N PHE A 553 1.07 -42.43 14.61
CA PHE A 553 0.18 -43.11 15.55
C PHE A 553 -0.55 -44.31 14.93
N ALA A 554 -0.98 -44.18 13.67
CA ALA A 554 -1.61 -45.29 12.95
C ALA A 554 -0.62 -46.44 12.70
N ASP A 555 0.61 -46.12 12.29
CA ASP A 555 1.64 -47.12 12.04
C ASP A 555 2.13 -47.78 13.34
N TYR A 556 2.19 -47.03 14.45
CA TYR A 556 2.45 -47.56 15.78
C TYR A 556 1.34 -48.52 16.23
N ALA A 557 0.06 -48.18 16.02
CA ALA A 557 -1.05 -49.06 16.32
C ALA A 557 -0.95 -50.38 15.53
N LYS A 558 -0.63 -50.29 14.24
CA LYS A 558 -0.42 -51.46 13.38
C LYS A 558 0.78 -52.31 13.82
N THR A 559 1.87 -51.67 14.24
CA THR A 559 3.07 -52.35 14.75
C THR A 559 2.76 -53.06 16.07
N ARG A 560 2.01 -52.42 16.97
CA ARG A 560 1.53 -53.02 18.22
C ARG A 560 0.66 -54.26 17.96
N ASP A 561 -0.26 -54.18 17.01
CA ASP A 561 -1.13 -55.32 16.66
C ASP A 561 -0.31 -56.46 16.02
N THR A 562 0.65 -56.13 15.16
CA THR A 562 1.59 -57.12 14.59
C THR A 562 2.46 -57.77 15.66
N PHE A 563 2.91 -56.99 16.65
CA PHE A 563 3.67 -57.49 17.79
C PHE A 563 2.82 -58.40 18.68
N ALA A 564 1.56 -58.04 18.95
CA ALA A 564 0.64 -58.88 19.69
C ALA A 564 0.42 -60.23 18.99
N LEU A 565 0.33 -60.25 17.65
CA LEU A 565 0.28 -61.48 16.86
C LEU A 565 1.56 -62.30 16.98
N MET A 566 2.74 -61.66 16.90
CA MET A 566 4.02 -62.37 17.07
C MET A 566 4.17 -62.97 18.47
N VAL A 567 3.75 -62.25 19.52
CA VAL A 567 3.75 -62.75 20.89
C VAL A 567 2.79 -63.93 21.06
N ALA A 568 1.59 -63.85 20.49
CA ALA A 568 0.63 -64.95 20.51
C ALA A 568 1.17 -66.21 19.78
N GLU A 569 1.88 -66.03 18.67
CA GLU A 569 2.53 -67.14 17.97
C GLU A 569 3.72 -67.71 18.77
N LEU A 570 4.45 -66.86 19.48
CA LEU A 570 5.52 -67.27 20.42
C LEU A 570 4.96 -68.06 21.62
N GLU A 571 3.84 -67.63 22.20
CA GLU A 571 3.15 -68.39 23.24
C GLU A 571 2.68 -69.74 22.72
N ARG A 572 2.09 -69.78 21.52
CA ARG A 572 1.64 -71.02 20.88
C ARG A 572 2.80 -71.97 20.58
N THR A 573 3.92 -71.47 20.07
CA THR A 573 5.13 -72.29 19.85
C THR A 573 5.74 -72.77 21.16
N PHE A 574 5.72 -71.96 22.22
CA PHE A 574 6.15 -72.37 23.55
C PHE A 574 5.24 -73.44 24.16
N GLU A 575 3.91 -73.31 24.04
CA GLU A 575 2.96 -74.34 24.46
C GLU A 575 3.17 -75.64 23.70
N ASN A 576 3.39 -75.58 22.38
CA ASN A 576 3.71 -76.76 21.57
C ASN A 576 5.03 -77.41 22.01
N ALA A 577 6.09 -76.62 22.21
CA ALA A 577 7.38 -77.14 22.69
C ALA A 577 7.27 -77.77 24.09
N LYS A 578 6.49 -77.15 24.99
CA LYS A 578 6.20 -77.70 26.33
C LYS A 578 5.40 -79.00 26.24
N ARG A 579 4.42 -79.07 25.35
CA ARG A 579 3.63 -80.27 25.09
C ARG A 579 4.50 -81.41 24.54
N ASP A 580 5.35 -81.11 23.55
CA ASP A 580 6.28 -82.09 22.96
C ASP A 580 7.33 -82.56 23.95
N ALA A 581 7.88 -81.67 24.78
CA ALA A 581 8.79 -82.04 25.87
C ALA A 581 8.09 -82.94 26.91
N SER A 582 6.84 -82.63 27.27
CA SER A 582 6.05 -83.47 28.19
C SER A 582 5.75 -84.85 27.59
N MET A 583 5.43 -84.92 26.29
CA MET A 583 5.24 -86.19 25.59
C MET A 583 6.53 -87.00 25.51
N THR A 584 7.68 -86.34 25.30
CA THR A 584 8.99 -87.00 25.29
C THR A 584 9.30 -87.59 26.67
N SER A 585 9.01 -86.85 27.75
CA SER A 585 9.15 -87.36 29.12
C SER A 585 8.19 -88.52 29.41
N GLU A 586 6.95 -88.47 28.93
CA GLU A 586 5.98 -89.56 29.08
C GLU A 586 6.40 -90.81 28.29
N ILE A 587 6.91 -90.64 27.06
CA ILE A 587 7.45 -91.72 26.24
C ILE A 587 8.65 -92.37 26.94
N ILE A 588 9.57 -91.58 27.50
CA ILE A 588 10.71 -92.12 28.27
C ILE A 588 10.20 -92.92 29.49
N GLY A 589 9.24 -92.40 30.24
CA GLY A 589 8.65 -93.14 31.37
C GLY A 589 7.94 -94.43 30.95
N ARG A 590 7.24 -94.44 29.81
CA ARG A 590 6.65 -95.66 29.24
C ARG A 590 7.70 -96.65 28.78
N ILE A 591 8.82 -96.20 28.20
CA ILE A 591 9.96 -97.05 27.82
C ILE A 591 10.61 -97.66 29.07
N GLU A 592 10.81 -96.89 30.13
CA GLU A 592 11.36 -97.39 31.40
C GLU A 592 10.44 -98.45 32.01
N THR A 593 9.13 -98.20 32.04
CA THR A 593 8.12 -99.15 32.53
C THR A 593 8.09 -100.43 31.68
N ALA A 594 8.14 -100.30 30.35
CA ALA A 594 8.20 -101.43 29.44
C ALA A 594 9.49 -102.25 29.62
N THR A 595 10.62 -101.59 29.88
CA THR A 595 11.91 -102.23 30.16
C THR A 595 11.89 -102.99 31.49
N GLN A 596 11.27 -102.43 32.53
CA GLN A 596 11.05 -103.12 33.80
C GLN A 596 10.14 -104.33 33.65
N GLN A 597 9.04 -104.21 32.88
CA GLN A 597 8.15 -105.34 32.56
C GLN A 597 8.88 -106.43 31.78
N LEU A 598 9.74 -106.07 30.82
CA LEU A 598 10.60 -107.01 30.10
C LEU A 598 11.58 -107.72 31.04
N ALA A 599 12.19 -107.01 32.00
CA ALA A 599 13.08 -107.61 32.99
C ALA A 599 12.33 -108.58 33.93
N ILE A 600 11.09 -108.25 34.33
CA ILE A 600 10.23 -109.14 35.11
C ILE A 600 9.86 -110.38 34.29
N ALA A 601 9.49 -110.20 33.02
CA ALA A 601 9.17 -111.31 32.11
C ALA A 601 10.39 -112.22 31.86
N GLN A 602 11.60 -111.65 31.73
CA GLN A 602 12.84 -112.42 31.64
C GLN A 602 13.05 -113.27 32.90
N LYS A 603 12.88 -112.68 34.10
CA LYS A 603 13.01 -113.42 35.37
C LYS A 603 11.98 -114.54 35.50
N GLN A 604 10.73 -114.30 35.11
CA GLN A 604 9.69 -115.33 35.08
C GLN A 604 10.00 -116.42 34.06
N SER A 605 10.60 -116.07 32.92
CA SER A 605 11.04 -117.04 31.92
C SER A 605 12.20 -117.89 32.41
N GLU A 606 13.16 -117.31 33.14
CA GLU A 606 14.23 -118.05 33.83
C GLU A 606 13.67 -119.00 34.89
N GLU A 607 12.75 -118.55 35.74
CA GLU A 607 12.06 -119.41 36.73
C GLU A 607 11.28 -120.55 36.04
N TYR A 608 10.58 -120.25 34.94
CA TYR A 608 9.87 -121.26 34.17
C TYR A 608 10.82 -122.29 33.56
N LEU A 609 11.93 -121.86 32.94
CA LEU A 609 12.95 -122.74 32.38
C LEU A 609 13.63 -123.60 33.47
N GLN A 610 13.85 -123.04 34.65
CA GLN A 610 14.38 -123.76 35.79
C GLN A 610 13.39 -124.83 36.29
N GLY A 611 12.09 -124.50 36.35
CA GLY A 611 11.02 -125.46 36.64
C GLY A 611 10.93 -126.59 35.60
N VAL A 612 11.06 -126.27 34.31
CA VAL A 612 11.13 -127.28 33.23
C VAL A 612 12.34 -128.19 33.39
N SER A 613 13.50 -127.65 33.76
CA SER A 613 14.71 -128.43 34.05
C SER A 613 14.51 -129.38 35.23
N GLU A 614 13.86 -128.93 36.31
CA GLU A 614 13.57 -129.77 37.48
C GLU A 614 12.59 -130.91 37.15
N VAL A 615 11.58 -130.64 36.32
CA VAL A 615 10.65 -131.67 35.81
C VAL A 615 11.38 -132.67 34.91
N LEU A 616 12.29 -132.22 34.05
CA LEU A 616 13.13 -133.09 33.22
C LEU A 616 14.01 -134.02 34.05
N VAL A 617 14.61 -133.51 35.12
CA VAL A 617 15.41 -134.33 36.06
C VAL A 617 14.54 -135.39 36.74
N LYS A 618 13.38 -135.00 37.28
CA LYS A 618 12.43 -135.95 37.90
C LYS A 618 11.91 -136.99 36.91
N ALA A 619 11.66 -136.60 35.66
CA ALA A 619 11.22 -137.51 34.60
C ALA A 619 12.32 -138.52 34.23
N HIS A 620 13.58 -138.09 34.12
CA HIS A 620 14.71 -138.99 33.88
C HIS A 620 14.95 -139.96 35.04
N GLU A 621 14.75 -139.51 36.28
CA GLU A 621 14.86 -140.35 37.47
C GLU A 621 13.75 -141.41 37.52
N SER A 622 12.50 -141.02 37.27
CA SER A 622 11.36 -141.94 37.16
C SER A 622 11.54 -142.94 36.00
N PHE A 623 12.10 -142.51 34.87
CA PHE A 623 12.43 -143.40 33.75
C PHE A 623 13.47 -144.44 34.14
N ARG A 624 14.53 -144.03 34.84
CA ARG A 624 15.58 -144.93 35.35
C ARG A 624 15.01 -146.00 36.29
N GLU A 625 14.18 -145.59 37.25
CA GLU A 625 13.54 -146.53 38.19
C GLU A 625 12.60 -147.52 37.47
N ASN A 626 11.81 -147.04 36.51
CA ASN A 626 10.90 -147.89 35.75
C ASN A 626 11.66 -148.88 34.85
N VAL A 627 12.74 -148.47 34.20
CA VAL A 627 13.57 -149.39 33.39
C VAL A 627 14.23 -150.46 34.27
N GLU A 628 14.75 -150.08 35.44
CA GLU A 628 15.32 -151.04 36.40
C GLU A 628 14.26 -152.04 36.88
N ARG A 629 13.05 -151.57 37.19
CA ARG A 629 11.92 -152.41 37.60
C ARG A 629 11.47 -153.36 36.50
N THR A 630 11.29 -152.88 35.27
CA THR A 630 10.86 -153.71 34.13
C THR A 630 11.89 -154.78 33.78
N LEU A 631 13.19 -154.46 33.82
CA LEU A 631 14.24 -155.47 33.61
C LEU A 631 14.24 -156.54 34.72
N ARG A 632 14.00 -156.14 35.96
CA ARG A 632 13.98 -157.05 37.12
C ARG A 632 12.75 -157.97 37.11
N ASP A 633 11.57 -157.43 36.79
CA ASP A 633 10.32 -158.18 36.69
C ASP A 633 10.31 -159.07 35.43
N GLY A 634 10.81 -158.57 34.30
CA GLY A 634 10.97 -159.36 33.07
C GLY A 634 11.92 -160.55 33.25
N ASN A 635 13.04 -160.37 33.96
CA ASN A 635 13.97 -161.47 34.25
C ASN A 635 13.37 -162.52 35.21
N ARG A 636 12.55 -162.10 36.19
CA ARG A 636 11.79 -163.02 37.05
C ARG A 636 10.75 -163.82 36.27
N GLN A 637 10.01 -163.16 35.38
CA GLN A 637 8.99 -163.81 34.57
C GLN A 637 9.63 -164.80 33.59
N PHE A 638 10.76 -164.45 32.99
CA PHE A 638 11.55 -165.35 32.14
C PHE A 638 12.02 -166.60 32.90
N GLN A 639 12.53 -166.45 34.13
CA GLN A 639 12.90 -167.61 34.97
C GLN A 639 11.69 -168.47 35.35
N SER A 640 10.53 -167.88 35.60
CA SER A 640 9.29 -168.60 35.92
C SER A 640 8.77 -169.43 34.74
N GLU A 641 8.73 -168.85 33.55
CA GLU A 641 8.36 -169.52 32.29
C GLU A 641 9.32 -170.68 31.95
N LEU A 642 10.62 -170.48 32.18
CA LEU A 642 11.63 -171.52 31.98
C LEU A 642 11.42 -172.69 32.95
N SER A 643 11.14 -172.42 34.23
CA SER A 643 10.85 -173.44 35.25
C SER A 643 9.59 -174.24 34.94
N SER A 644 8.52 -173.57 34.49
CA SER A 644 7.26 -174.20 34.08
C SER A 644 7.44 -175.13 32.89
N SER A 645 8.23 -174.69 31.89
CA SER A 645 8.54 -175.49 30.71
C SER A 645 9.35 -176.75 31.05
N VAL A 646 10.29 -176.66 32.00
CA VAL A 646 11.05 -177.83 32.49
C VAL A 646 10.15 -178.80 33.27
N GLN A 647 9.19 -178.30 34.06
CA GLN A 647 8.22 -179.15 34.76
C GLN A 647 7.28 -179.87 33.79
N LEU A 648 6.81 -179.20 32.73
CA LEU A 648 5.99 -179.83 31.69
C LEU A 648 6.76 -180.94 30.96
N LEU A 649 8.05 -180.73 30.67
CA LEU A 649 8.91 -181.75 30.06
C LEU A 649 9.12 -182.95 31.01
N SER A 650 9.34 -182.68 32.30
CA SER A 650 9.49 -183.72 33.32
C SER A 650 8.19 -184.54 33.50
N GLY A 651 7.03 -183.88 33.46
CA GLY A 651 5.72 -184.54 33.52
C GLY A 651 5.41 -185.42 32.31
N ALA A 652 5.86 -185.01 31.12
CA ALA A 652 5.73 -185.82 29.90
C ALA A 652 6.63 -187.07 29.93
N ILE A 653 7.85 -186.95 30.45
CA ILE A 653 8.77 -188.10 30.61
C ILE A 653 8.25 -189.07 31.66
N LYS A 654 7.68 -188.57 32.76
CA LYS A 654 7.10 -189.41 33.82
C LYS A 654 5.86 -190.19 33.35
N ASN A 655 4.97 -189.55 32.60
CA ASN A 655 3.82 -190.23 31.98
C ASN A 655 4.24 -191.28 30.94
N LEU A 656 5.37 -191.09 30.24
CA LEU A 656 5.90 -192.12 29.34
C LEU A 656 6.49 -193.32 30.13
N GLY A 657 7.04 -193.07 31.32
CA GLY A 657 7.48 -194.11 32.25
C GLY A 657 6.33 -194.94 32.82
N ASP A 658 5.24 -194.29 33.25
CA ASP A 658 4.08 -194.95 33.84
C ASP A 658 3.35 -195.87 32.82
N VAL A 659 3.40 -195.56 31.53
CA VAL A 659 2.83 -196.42 30.45
C VAL A 659 3.71 -197.63 30.14
N VAL A 660 5.02 -197.57 30.44
CA VAL A 660 5.93 -198.71 30.28
C VAL A 660 5.83 -199.69 31.45
N ASP A 661 5.49 -199.22 32.65
CA ASP A 661 5.34 -200.05 33.85
C ASP A 661 3.99 -200.79 33.92
N ASP A 662 2.98 -200.40 33.13
CA ASP A 662 1.67 -201.07 33.06
C ASP A 662 1.60 -202.15 31.95
N ILE A 663 2.76 -202.72 31.57
CA ILE A 663 2.88 -203.90 30.71
C ILE A 663 2.90 -205.18 31.58
N PRO A 664 1.79 -205.92 31.72
CA PRO A 664 1.84 -207.29 32.20
C PRO A 664 2.28 -208.26 31.10
N ALA A 665 3.22 -209.12 31.45
CA ALA A 665 3.74 -210.22 30.66
C ALA A 665 2.70 -211.33 30.40
N ARG A 666 2.76 -211.88 29.18
CA ARG A 666 2.26 -213.18 28.69
C ARG A 666 1.39 -214.03 29.65
N ARG A 667 0.20 -214.36 29.14
CA ARG A 667 0.11 -215.55 28.27
C ARG A 667 -0.29 -215.16 26.86
#